data_AF-A0A1Q3PC42-F1
#
_entry.id   AF-A0A1Q3PC42-F1
#
_cell.length_a   1.000
_cell.length_b   1.000
_cell.length_c   1.000
_cell.angle_alpha   90.00
_cell.angle_beta   90.00
_cell.angle_gamma   90.00
#
_symmetry.space_group_name_H-M   'P 1'
#
loop_
_entity.id
_entity.type
_entity.pdbx_description
1 polymer ?
#
loop_
_entity_poly.entity_id
_entity_poly.type
_entity_poly.pdbx_seq_one_letter_code
_entity_poly.pdbx_strand_id
1 'polypeptide(L)'
;MKESLNRLRQFIEELDKSEFPFKAILTEDRYAKRQLLKEFQSAPQMPDVSRYISQYFTRQQLKEGFEHVHEGIPVTSSGIPVMAHIVHQTDFERRVYEITNEFYDKLTKNELDEKFYVQDLRKTPTVTILKKIQQEIQALKKTVIQNQEVAGYDKEAEILATSIVDEAKNLFNPIAIKILEAILQDDENIFVDIHGMTGVDTQQQKEDYQKLKRYFNFYLKRQLAAENENFSVNLGLKRKNIPVSAYIDSISSHNSLDFFYSLLRNHDGDFVNETIRHFESGPRAGLFDPLAFLNLWHKQWSYFESNWNRPYSVVQTLTKLRLDQEKKHILFGFILKFYGGYPISHINANSANALRFLEREFLSFPENSPEKHLFLRPGTMPADKIILEPSPKNFIYNDSDICSLSAPNDLDFYFNEKNIGNSELVFQTYDYFESGPRKGTFSPLGFLNLFWEQDRYSRANLYGKAISTLEVLRSLPLNEEQRHILFGFMLKWKGGYPIQVRDADEKLFYKLLEKEFLDFPQQTPEKDFCSKDYGYQSQQKVQFPVPTVDKPKEVQFIMPEDLTTLAKIPKNENQFRNELYRYDFEGFCKERELDSTKIFNLLKTNKLPYRIALLDTMGYLEFLKSQFANQKSNHLYKILEKILSANERKIKGNILVINQKSKENRTTYTAHLHLDKVKEDLKGL
;
A
#
# COMPACT_ATOMS: atom_id res chain seq x y z
N MET A 1 -25.80 34.24 -42.69
CA MET A 1 -24.54 34.48 -41.94
C MET A 1 -24.75 35.25 -40.64
N LYS A 2 -25.36 36.45 -40.64
CA LYS A 2 -25.63 37.24 -39.41
C LYS A 2 -26.43 36.49 -38.34
N GLU A 3 -27.47 35.76 -38.74
CA GLU A 3 -28.30 34.99 -37.80
C GLU A 3 -27.53 33.85 -37.11
N SER A 4 -26.70 33.13 -37.87
CA SER A 4 -25.83 32.07 -37.33
C SER A 4 -24.80 32.63 -36.33
N LEU A 5 -24.23 33.81 -36.61
CA LEU A 5 -23.33 34.50 -35.68
C LEU A 5 -24.05 34.95 -34.40
N ASN A 6 -25.28 35.46 -34.51
CA ASN A 6 -26.08 35.81 -33.34
C ASN A 6 -26.38 34.59 -32.47
N ARG A 7 -26.83 33.48 -33.06
CA ARG A 7 -27.08 32.23 -32.32
C ARG A 7 -25.81 31.69 -31.63
N LEU A 8 -24.65 31.80 -32.28
CA LEU A 8 -23.38 31.40 -31.69
C LEU A 8 -22.99 32.30 -30.50
N ARG A 9 -23.20 33.61 -30.60
CA ARG A 9 -22.97 34.54 -29.47
C ARG A 9 -23.87 34.21 -28.29
N GLN A 10 -25.16 33.98 -28.55
CA GLN A 10 -26.12 33.60 -27.52
C GLN A 10 -25.72 32.30 -26.82
N PHE A 11 -25.27 31.29 -27.59
CA PHE A 11 -24.76 30.06 -27.02
C PHE A 11 -23.55 30.28 -26.11
N ILE A 12 -22.58 31.11 -26.52
CA ILE A 12 -21.39 31.40 -25.71
C ILE A 12 -21.80 32.12 -24.42
N GLU A 13 -22.69 33.11 -24.50
CA GLU A 13 -23.20 33.83 -23.32
C GLU A 13 -23.92 32.89 -22.36
N GLU A 14 -24.80 32.02 -22.85
CA GLU A 14 -25.50 31.04 -21.99
C GLU A 14 -24.56 29.98 -21.45
N LEU A 15 -23.55 29.56 -22.22
CA LEU A 15 -22.52 28.64 -21.76
C LEU A 15 -21.71 29.26 -20.63
N ASP A 16 -21.34 30.53 -20.72
CA ASP A 16 -20.59 31.24 -19.68
C ASP A 16 -21.41 31.41 -18.40
N LYS A 17 -22.68 31.83 -18.52
CA LYS A 17 -23.61 32.01 -17.38
C LYS A 17 -24.02 30.71 -16.70
N SER A 18 -24.19 29.62 -17.45
CA SER A 18 -24.75 28.38 -16.92
C SER A 18 -23.74 27.61 -16.08
N GLU A 19 -24.17 27.15 -14.91
CA GLU A 19 -23.43 26.20 -14.09
C GLU A 19 -23.99 24.79 -14.26
N PHE A 20 -23.13 23.85 -14.62
CA PHE A 20 -23.45 22.43 -14.71
C PHE A 20 -22.17 21.59 -14.60
N PRO A 21 -22.28 20.30 -14.22
CA PRO A 21 -21.15 19.39 -14.02
C PRO A 21 -20.28 19.24 -15.28
N PHE A 22 -18.98 19.06 -15.12
CA PHE A 22 -18.03 18.83 -16.22
C PHE A 22 -18.01 19.90 -17.34
N LYS A 23 -18.44 21.14 -17.06
CA LYS A 23 -18.45 22.25 -18.03
C LYS A 23 -17.10 22.46 -18.72
N ALA A 24 -15.99 22.32 -17.99
CA ALA A 24 -14.63 22.47 -18.52
C ALA A 24 -14.34 21.46 -19.65
N ILE A 25 -14.75 20.21 -19.50
CA ILE A 25 -14.54 19.16 -20.52
C ILE A 25 -15.31 19.50 -21.80
N LEU A 26 -16.54 20.00 -21.67
CA LEU A 26 -17.37 20.39 -22.81
C LEU A 26 -16.88 21.67 -23.50
N THR A 27 -16.28 22.61 -22.77
CA THR A 27 -15.76 23.86 -23.34
C THR A 27 -14.45 23.66 -24.07
N GLU A 28 -13.58 22.77 -23.57
CA GLU A 28 -12.28 22.44 -24.16
C GLU A 28 -12.40 21.51 -25.38
N ASP A 29 -13.32 20.55 -25.34
CA ASP A 29 -13.52 19.63 -26.46
C ASP A 29 -14.35 20.30 -27.58
N ARG A 30 -13.69 20.53 -28.72
CA ARG A 30 -14.30 21.21 -29.86
C ARG A 30 -15.50 20.46 -30.44
N TYR A 31 -15.52 19.13 -30.36
CA TYR A 31 -16.62 18.32 -30.84
C TYR A 31 -17.80 18.39 -29.86
N ALA A 32 -17.53 18.23 -28.56
CA ALA A 32 -18.52 18.35 -27.50
C ALA A 32 -19.21 19.71 -27.55
N LYS A 33 -18.44 20.80 -27.66
CA LYS A 33 -18.96 22.16 -27.79
C LYS A 33 -19.87 22.32 -29.02
N ARG A 34 -19.51 21.71 -30.14
CA ARG A 34 -20.34 21.74 -31.37
C ARG A 34 -21.63 20.95 -31.21
N GLN A 35 -21.58 19.80 -30.57
CA GLN A 35 -22.76 18.97 -30.30
C GLN A 35 -23.72 19.71 -29.36
N LEU A 36 -23.18 20.28 -28.28
CA LEU A 36 -23.96 21.07 -27.34
C LEU A 36 -24.58 22.31 -27.99
N LEU A 37 -23.87 22.98 -28.91
CA LEU A 37 -24.45 24.08 -29.71
C LEU A 37 -25.63 23.62 -30.58
N LYS A 38 -25.57 22.42 -31.17
CA LYS A 38 -26.71 21.87 -31.95
C LYS A 38 -27.91 21.61 -31.05
N GLU A 39 -27.68 20.98 -29.89
CA GLU A 39 -28.74 20.72 -28.91
C GLU A 39 -29.36 22.02 -28.38
N PHE A 40 -28.51 23.02 -28.10
CA PHE A 40 -28.93 24.35 -27.68
C PHE A 40 -29.87 25.01 -28.69
N GLN A 41 -29.58 24.89 -30.00
CA GLN A 41 -30.44 25.49 -31.03
C GLN A 41 -31.86 24.91 -31.03
N SER A 42 -32.04 23.66 -30.61
CA SER A 42 -33.33 22.97 -30.48
C SER A 42 -33.91 22.96 -29.08
N ALA A 43 -33.20 23.50 -28.08
CA ALA A 43 -33.67 23.49 -26.70
C ALA A 43 -34.94 24.36 -26.54
N PRO A 44 -35.74 24.15 -25.48
CA PRO A 44 -36.84 25.05 -25.16
C PRO A 44 -36.34 26.47 -24.86
N GLN A 45 -37.10 27.46 -25.31
CA GLN A 45 -36.85 28.85 -24.96
C GLN A 45 -37.24 29.13 -23.50
N MET A 46 -36.45 29.97 -22.84
CA MET A 46 -36.73 30.55 -21.52
C MET A 46 -36.64 32.07 -21.58
N PRO A 47 -37.43 32.78 -20.77
CA PRO A 47 -37.38 34.24 -20.69
C PRO A 47 -36.03 34.69 -20.06
N ASP A 48 -35.36 35.68 -20.65
CA ASP A 48 -34.06 36.22 -20.20
C ASP A 48 -34.20 37.70 -19.80
N VAL A 49 -34.23 37.95 -18.50
CA VAL A 49 -34.31 39.30 -17.93
C VAL A 49 -33.13 40.18 -18.33
N SER A 50 -31.94 39.60 -18.53
CA SER A 50 -30.74 40.37 -18.91
C SER A 50 -30.89 40.98 -20.30
N ARG A 51 -31.56 40.27 -21.21
CA ARG A 51 -31.90 40.81 -22.54
C ARG A 51 -32.93 41.91 -22.46
N TYR A 52 -33.91 41.79 -21.57
CA TYR A 52 -34.90 42.84 -21.35
C TYR A 52 -34.24 44.13 -20.84
N ILE A 53 -33.40 44.01 -19.81
CA ILE A 53 -32.63 45.12 -19.24
C ILE A 53 -31.72 45.77 -20.28
N SER A 54 -31.14 44.98 -21.20
CA SER A 54 -30.22 45.49 -22.24
C SER A 54 -30.83 46.48 -23.23
N GLN A 55 -32.16 46.63 -23.24
CA GLN A 55 -32.83 47.69 -24.01
C GLN A 55 -32.72 49.07 -23.38
N TYR A 56 -32.55 49.10 -22.05
CA TYR A 56 -32.50 50.32 -21.26
C TYR A 56 -31.07 50.70 -20.92
N PHE A 57 -30.19 49.71 -20.74
CA PHE A 57 -28.79 49.93 -20.36
C PHE A 57 -27.82 49.14 -21.23
N THR A 58 -26.72 49.80 -21.61
CA THR A 58 -25.56 49.13 -22.18
C THR A 58 -24.82 48.31 -21.10
N ARG A 59 -24.02 47.31 -21.50
CA ARG A 59 -23.19 46.56 -20.54
C ARG A 59 -22.25 47.45 -19.72
N GLN A 60 -21.76 48.54 -20.32
CA GLN A 60 -20.89 49.49 -19.64
C GLN A 60 -21.67 50.28 -18.57
N GLN A 61 -22.87 50.76 -18.87
CA GLN A 61 -23.73 51.42 -17.89
C GLN A 61 -24.15 50.48 -16.75
N LEU A 62 -24.42 49.20 -17.04
CA LEU A 62 -24.66 48.20 -16.00
C LEU A 62 -23.44 48.03 -15.09
N LYS A 63 -22.25 47.92 -15.68
CA LYS A 63 -21.01 47.77 -14.93
C LYS A 63 -20.72 49.00 -14.05
N GLU A 64 -20.71 50.20 -14.63
CA GLU A 64 -20.49 51.46 -13.92
C GLU A 64 -21.55 51.66 -12.82
N GLY A 65 -22.82 51.42 -13.15
CA GLY A 65 -23.94 51.53 -12.21
C GLY A 65 -23.80 50.61 -11.00
N PHE A 66 -23.33 49.37 -11.18
CA PHE A 66 -23.07 48.45 -10.07
C PHE A 66 -21.74 48.69 -9.35
N GLU A 67 -20.71 49.25 -10.00
CA GLU A 67 -19.46 49.64 -9.33
C GLU A 67 -19.70 50.73 -8.28
N HIS A 68 -20.60 51.68 -8.57
CA HIS A 68 -20.98 52.74 -7.63
C HIS A 68 -21.89 52.26 -6.47
N VAL A 69 -22.48 51.07 -6.55
CA VAL A 69 -23.33 50.52 -5.46
C VAL A 69 -22.50 50.29 -4.19
N HIS A 70 -21.24 49.89 -4.35
CA HIS A 70 -20.36 49.64 -3.21
C HIS A 70 -19.91 50.93 -2.50
N GLU A 71 -19.95 52.08 -3.17
CA GLU A 71 -19.59 53.39 -2.58
C GLU A 71 -20.63 53.86 -1.55
N GLY A 72 -21.87 53.37 -1.65
CA GLY A 72 -22.96 53.67 -0.73
C GLY A 72 -23.01 52.78 0.52
N ILE A 73 -22.13 51.77 0.65
CA ILE A 73 -22.07 50.88 1.81
C ILE A 73 -21.19 51.54 2.88
N PRO A 74 -21.73 52.03 4.00
CA PRO A 74 -20.92 52.64 5.04
C PRO A 74 -19.95 51.59 5.63
N VAL A 75 -18.65 51.82 5.44
CA VAL A 75 -17.58 51.03 6.03
C VAL A 75 -17.19 51.69 7.36
N THR A 76 -17.02 50.93 8.45
CA THR A 76 -16.44 51.52 9.67
C THR A 76 -15.01 51.97 9.44
N SER A 77 -14.51 52.82 10.32
CA SER A 77 -13.09 53.21 10.40
C SER A 77 -12.12 52.01 10.50
N SER A 78 -12.61 50.81 10.84
CA SER A 78 -11.87 49.56 10.87
C SER A 78 -11.90 48.75 9.57
N GLY A 79 -12.55 49.23 8.49
CA GLY A 79 -12.63 48.53 7.20
C GLY A 79 -13.55 47.31 7.20
N ILE A 80 -14.36 47.12 8.24
CA ILE A 80 -15.30 46.01 8.36
C ILE A 80 -16.69 46.52 7.93
N PRO A 81 -17.36 45.89 6.96
CA PRO A 81 -18.73 46.24 6.61
C PRO A 81 -19.66 45.93 7.81
N VAL A 82 -20.36 46.94 8.32
CA VAL A 82 -21.31 46.76 9.43
C VAL A 82 -22.59 46.20 8.86
N MET A 83 -22.99 45.01 9.30
CA MET A 83 -24.31 44.47 8.95
C MET A 83 -25.43 45.32 9.56
N ALA A 84 -26.41 45.65 8.72
CA ALA A 84 -27.78 46.07 9.08
C ALA A 84 -28.09 47.56 9.32
N HIS A 85 -27.61 48.45 8.44
CA HIS A 85 -28.43 49.61 8.07
C HIS A 85 -29.00 49.41 6.66
N ILE A 86 -30.27 49.80 6.47
CA ILE A 86 -30.98 49.77 5.19
C ILE A 86 -30.08 50.48 4.17
N VAL A 87 -29.41 49.70 3.32
CA VAL A 87 -28.62 50.26 2.22
C VAL A 87 -29.65 50.90 1.29
N HIS A 88 -29.65 52.21 1.22
CA HIS A 88 -30.52 52.92 0.30
C HIS A 88 -30.13 52.51 -1.11
N GLN A 89 -31.04 51.80 -1.79
CA GLN A 89 -30.88 51.49 -3.21
C GLN A 89 -30.63 52.79 -3.97
N THR A 90 -29.55 52.81 -4.72
CA THR A 90 -29.26 53.90 -5.66
C THR A 90 -30.42 54.06 -6.64
N ASP A 91 -30.60 55.24 -7.22
CA ASP A 91 -31.64 55.44 -8.23
C ASP A 91 -31.43 54.50 -9.45
N PHE A 92 -30.17 54.13 -9.72
CA PHE A 92 -29.82 53.12 -10.71
C PHE A 92 -30.35 51.71 -10.36
N GLU A 93 -30.07 51.22 -9.15
CA GLU A 93 -30.58 49.91 -8.68
C GLU A 93 -32.10 49.88 -8.65
N ARG A 94 -32.73 50.97 -8.15
CA ARG A 94 -34.18 51.12 -8.15
C ARG A 94 -34.73 50.99 -9.57
N ARG A 95 -34.09 51.65 -10.54
CA ARG A 95 -34.51 51.57 -11.94
C ARG A 95 -34.34 50.17 -12.54
N VAL A 96 -33.25 49.48 -12.25
CA VAL A 96 -33.05 48.08 -12.67
C VAL A 96 -34.11 47.16 -12.05
N TYR A 97 -34.47 47.39 -10.79
CA TYR A 97 -35.53 46.65 -10.09
C TYR A 97 -36.90 46.89 -10.71
N GLU A 98 -37.26 48.15 -11.02
CA GLU A 98 -38.49 48.50 -11.73
C GLU A 98 -38.59 47.79 -13.09
N ILE A 99 -37.51 47.82 -13.89
CA ILE A 99 -37.46 47.14 -15.20
C ILE A 99 -37.61 45.62 -15.04
N THR A 100 -37.01 45.07 -13.98
CA THR A 100 -37.13 43.64 -13.66
C THR A 100 -38.57 43.27 -13.28
N ASN A 101 -39.26 44.10 -12.50
CA ASN A 101 -40.67 43.88 -12.17
C ASN A 101 -41.56 44.01 -13.40
N GLU A 102 -41.31 45.00 -14.26
CA GLU A 102 -42.02 45.16 -15.53
C GLU A 102 -41.88 43.91 -16.42
N PHE A 103 -40.68 43.33 -16.48
CA PHE A 103 -40.43 42.08 -17.19
C PHE A 103 -41.28 40.93 -16.64
N TYR A 104 -41.31 40.73 -15.32
CA TYR A 104 -42.10 39.66 -14.71
C TYR A 104 -43.61 39.90 -14.82
N ASP A 105 -44.08 41.14 -14.74
CA ASP A 105 -45.47 41.51 -14.99
C ASP A 105 -45.88 41.17 -16.43
N LYS A 106 -45.03 41.47 -17.41
CA LYS A 106 -45.27 41.09 -18.82
C LYS A 106 -45.22 39.57 -19.00
N LEU A 107 -44.30 38.88 -18.35
CA LEU A 107 -44.19 37.43 -18.43
C LEU A 107 -45.46 36.75 -17.87
N THR A 108 -45.95 37.17 -16.71
CA THR A 108 -47.17 36.61 -16.09
C THR A 108 -48.45 36.87 -16.89
N LYS A 109 -48.50 37.99 -17.64
CA LYS A 109 -49.60 38.33 -18.56
C LYS A 109 -49.46 37.69 -19.94
N ASN A 110 -48.39 36.93 -20.21
CA ASN A 110 -48.04 36.43 -21.55
C ASN A 110 -47.87 37.54 -22.61
N GLU A 111 -47.39 38.72 -22.20
CA GLU A 111 -47.16 39.90 -23.06
C GLU A 111 -45.67 40.10 -23.41
N LEU A 112 -44.78 39.19 -22.99
CA LEU A 112 -43.35 39.30 -23.25
C LEU A 112 -43.00 38.89 -24.69
N ASP A 113 -42.36 39.80 -25.44
CA ASP A 113 -41.92 39.59 -26.83
C ASP A 113 -40.87 38.45 -26.94
N GLU A 114 -40.99 37.61 -27.98
CA GLU A 114 -40.11 36.45 -28.25
C GLU A 114 -38.61 36.82 -28.30
N LYS A 115 -38.25 38.05 -28.68
CA LYS A 115 -36.85 38.49 -28.73
C LYS A 115 -36.14 38.46 -27.36
N PHE A 116 -36.91 38.47 -26.27
CA PHE A 116 -36.42 38.38 -24.90
C PHE A 116 -36.27 36.94 -24.40
N TYR A 117 -36.54 35.96 -25.26
CA TYR A 117 -36.32 34.57 -24.95
C TYR A 117 -34.96 34.11 -25.49
N VAL A 118 -34.34 33.20 -24.74
CA VAL A 118 -33.10 32.51 -25.11
C VAL A 118 -33.31 31.02 -24.96
N GLN A 119 -32.60 30.22 -25.75
CA GLN A 119 -32.62 28.77 -25.55
C GLN A 119 -32.03 28.41 -24.18
N ASP A 120 -32.69 27.54 -23.42
CA ASP A 120 -32.21 27.12 -22.09
C ASP A 120 -31.18 25.99 -22.25
N LEU A 121 -29.89 26.34 -22.14
CA LEU A 121 -28.79 25.38 -22.20
C LEU A 121 -28.95 24.26 -21.16
N ARG A 122 -29.54 24.55 -20.00
CA ARG A 122 -29.73 23.60 -18.89
C ARG A 122 -30.77 22.53 -19.19
N LYS A 123 -31.57 22.72 -20.25
CA LYS A 123 -32.59 21.78 -20.73
C LYS A 123 -32.12 20.97 -21.93
N THR A 124 -30.86 21.13 -22.37
CA THR A 124 -30.29 20.26 -23.41
C THR A 124 -30.17 18.82 -22.90
N PRO A 125 -30.29 17.81 -23.79
CA PRO A 125 -30.11 16.41 -23.43
C PRO A 125 -28.77 16.15 -22.73
N THR A 126 -27.66 16.66 -23.28
CA THR A 126 -26.32 16.48 -22.70
C THR A 126 -26.26 17.02 -21.27
N VAL A 127 -26.68 18.26 -21.01
CA VAL A 127 -26.62 18.85 -19.66
C VAL A 127 -27.56 18.12 -18.69
N THR A 128 -28.70 17.64 -19.18
CA THR A 128 -29.63 16.85 -18.35
C THR A 128 -28.99 15.54 -17.89
N ILE A 129 -28.31 14.82 -18.79
CA ILE A 129 -27.58 13.59 -18.45
C ILE A 129 -26.45 13.87 -17.46
N LEU A 130 -25.65 14.92 -17.69
CA LEU A 130 -24.56 15.30 -16.76
C LEU A 130 -25.07 15.63 -15.35
N LYS A 131 -26.24 16.26 -15.24
CA LYS A 131 -26.89 16.50 -13.94
C LYS A 131 -27.31 15.21 -13.24
N LYS A 132 -27.78 14.20 -13.98
CA LYS A 132 -28.09 12.89 -13.39
C LYS A 132 -26.82 12.17 -12.91
N ILE A 133 -25.76 12.17 -13.72
CA ILE A 133 -24.46 11.61 -13.32
C ILE A 133 -23.96 12.29 -12.04
N GLN A 134 -24.08 13.62 -11.94
CA GLN A 134 -23.75 14.34 -10.72
C GLN A 134 -24.61 13.93 -9.53
N GLN A 135 -25.91 13.70 -9.71
CA GLN A 135 -26.80 13.23 -8.65
C GLN A 135 -26.35 11.85 -8.12
N GLU A 136 -25.94 10.93 -9.00
CA GLU A 136 -25.38 9.63 -8.61
C GLU A 136 -24.05 9.77 -7.85
N ILE A 137 -23.19 10.70 -8.27
CA ILE A 137 -21.95 11.03 -7.53
C ILE A 137 -22.28 11.58 -6.13
N GLN A 138 -23.31 12.41 -6.02
CA GLN A 138 -23.75 12.95 -4.72
C GLN A 138 -24.40 11.85 -3.85
N ALA A 139 -25.09 10.87 -4.45
CA ALA A 139 -25.58 9.68 -3.76
C ALA A 139 -24.42 8.86 -3.18
N LEU A 140 -23.34 8.65 -3.95
CA LEU A 140 -22.11 8.01 -3.46
C LEU A 140 -21.51 8.71 -2.24
N LYS A 141 -21.46 10.06 -2.24
CA LYS A 141 -21.00 10.85 -1.07
C LYS A 141 -21.93 10.62 0.13
N LYS A 142 -23.24 10.67 -0.10
CA LYS A 142 -24.26 10.54 0.94
C LYS A 142 -24.25 9.15 1.59
N THR A 143 -23.91 8.10 0.85
CA THR A 143 -23.73 6.74 1.37
C THR A 143 -22.76 6.69 2.54
N VAL A 144 -21.62 7.38 2.47
CA VAL A 144 -20.64 7.41 3.56
C VAL A 144 -21.16 8.13 4.79
N ILE A 145 -21.99 9.15 4.59
CA ILE A 145 -22.56 9.94 5.69
C ILE A 145 -23.68 9.17 6.39
N GLN A 146 -24.47 8.38 5.64
CA GLN A 146 -25.68 7.74 6.15
C GLN A 146 -25.50 6.29 6.59
N ASN A 147 -24.59 5.52 5.96
CA ASN A 147 -24.36 4.12 6.30
C ASN A 147 -23.08 3.96 7.14
N GLN A 148 -23.25 3.62 8.42
CA GLN A 148 -22.15 3.26 9.33
C GLN A 148 -21.63 1.83 9.11
N GLU A 149 -22.39 0.97 8.42
CA GLU A 149 -21.97 -0.40 8.16
C GLU A 149 -21.21 -0.54 6.84
N VAL A 150 -19.88 -0.60 6.97
CA VAL A 150 -18.91 -0.74 5.87
C VAL A 150 -19.14 -1.99 4.99
N ALA A 151 -19.87 -3.00 5.49
CA ALA A 151 -20.15 -4.24 4.77
C ALA A 151 -21.03 -4.04 3.51
N GLY A 152 -21.82 -2.95 3.44
CA GLY A 152 -22.70 -2.66 2.31
C GLY A 152 -22.04 -1.95 1.12
N TYR A 153 -20.84 -1.39 1.31
CA TYR A 153 -20.21 -0.47 0.35
C TYR A 153 -19.90 -1.11 -1.00
N ASP A 154 -19.55 -2.39 -1.04
CA ASP A 154 -19.22 -3.09 -2.29
C ASP A 154 -20.42 -3.12 -3.25
N LYS A 155 -21.58 -3.54 -2.75
CA LYS A 155 -22.82 -3.62 -3.53
C LYS A 155 -23.35 -2.23 -3.91
N GLU A 156 -23.31 -1.27 -3.00
CA GLU A 156 -23.75 0.10 -3.30
C GLU A 156 -22.83 0.77 -4.34
N ALA A 157 -21.52 0.54 -4.23
CA ALA A 157 -20.56 1.01 -5.23
C ALA A 157 -20.80 0.39 -6.61
N GLU A 158 -21.11 -0.92 -6.69
CA GLU A 158 -21.43 -1.59 -7.96
C GLU A 158 -22.69 -0.99 -8.60
N ILE A 159 -23.75 -0.78 -7.83
CA ILE A 159 -25.02 -0.20 -8.31
C ILE A 159 -24.78 1.21 -8.85
N LEU A 160 -24.10 2.07 -8.09
CA LEU A 160 -23.85 3.45 -8.48
C LEU A 160 -22.90 3.54 -9.69
N ALA A 161 -21.85 2.72 -9.74
CA ALA A 161 -20.95 2.68 -10.88
C ALA A 161 -21.68 2.24 -12.16
N THR A 162 -22.57 1.26 -12.04
CA THR A 162 -23.38 0.78 -13.18
C THR A 162 -24.37 1.85 -13.64
N SER A 163 -25.08 2.51 -12.70
CA SER A 163 -26.00 3.62 -13.03
C SER A 163 -25.30 4.76 -13.77
N ILE A 164 -24.10 5.16 -13.31
CA ILE A 164 -23.31 6.22 -13.95
C ILE A 164 -22.89 5.83 -15.37
N VAL A 165 -22.46 4.58 -15.58
CA VAL A 165 -22.11 4.09 -16.92
C VAL A 165 -23.32 4.09 -17.84
N ASP A 166 -24.47 3.64 -17.35
CA ASP A 166 -25.70 3.58 -18.13
C ASP A 166 -26.23 4.96 -18.50
N GLU A 167 -26.14 5.95 -17.61
CA GLU A 167 -26.44 7.34 -17.96
C GLU A 167 -25.40 7.91 -18.95
N ALA A 168 -24.10 7.60 -18.76
CA ALA A 168 -23.05 8.05 -19.66
C ALA A 168 -23.17 7.48 -21.08
N LYS A 169 -23.76 6.29 -21.27
CA LYS A 169 -24.06 5.72 -22.60
C LYS A 169 -24.99 6.60 -23.44
N ASN A 170 -25.80 7.43 -22.80
CA ASN A 170 -26.69 8.37 -23.48
C ASN A 170 -25.95 9.63 -23.97
N LEU A 171 -24.68 9.82 -23.60
CA LEU A 171 -23.84 10.89 -24.12
C LEU A 171 -23.20 10.48 -25.45
N PHE A 172 -22.79 11.47 -26.24
CA PHE A 172 -21.93 11.20 -27.39
C PHE A 172 -20.65 10.50 -26.93
N ASN A 173 -20.37 9.33 -27.48
CA ASN A 173 -19.39 8.34 -27.01
C ASN A 173 -18.02 8.94 -26.56
N PRO A 174 -17.31 9.74 -27.39
CA PRO A 174 -16.07 10.42 -26.96
C PRO A 174 -16.19 11.33 -25.73
N ILE A 175 -17.36 11.94 -25.51
CA ILE A 175 -17.63 12.75 -24.31
C ILE A 175 -17.86 11.81 -23.12
N ALA A 176 -18.67 10.76 -23.31
CA ALA A 176 -18.94 9.77 -22.27
C ALA A 176 -17.66 9.26 -21.62
N ILE A 177 -16.69 8.84 -22.43
CA ILE A 177 -15.39 8.35 -21.94
C ILE A 177 -14.67 9.41 -21.12
N LYS A 178 -14.56 10.64 -21.62
CA LYS A 178 -13.86 11.72 -20.91
C LYS A 178 -14.50 12.05 -19.56
N ILE A 179 -15.83 12.02 -19.49
CA ILE A 179 -16.57 12.21 -18.24
C ILE A 179 -16.25 11.07 -17.27
N LEU A 180 -16.31 9.81 -17.72
CA LEU A 180 -16.01 8.65 -16.88
C LEU A 180 -14.54 8.63 -16.42
N GLU A 181 -13.60 9.04 -17.27
CA GLU A 181 -12.19 9.22 -16.92
C GLU A 181 -11.98 10.31 -15.87
N ALA A 182 -12.64 11.46 -16.01
CA ALA A 182 -12.58 12.54 -15.01
C ALA A 182 -13.14 12.10 -13.65
N ILE A 183 -14.21 11.30 -13.64
CA ILE A 183 -14.78 10.70 -12.41
C ILE A 183 -13.78 9.73 -11.76
N LEU A 184 -13.04 8.95 -12.56
CA LEU A 184 -12.00 8.03 -12.06
C LEU A 184 -10.78 8.78 -11.50
N GLN A 185 -10.39 9.89 -12.13
CA GLN A 185 -9.27 10.74 -11.72
C GLN A 185 -9.61 11.64 -10.53
N ASP A 186 -10.89 11.76 -10.20
CA ASP A 186 -11.41 12.61 -9.13
C ASP A 186 -11.23 14.12 -9.40
N ASP A 187 -11.24 14.51 -10.68
CA ASP A 187 -10.98 15.89 -11.12
C ASP A 187 -12.04 16.90 -10.62
N GLU A 188 -13.21 16.42 -10.19
CA GLU A 188 -14.25 17.26 -9.56
C GLU A 188 -14.07 17.45 -8.04
N ASN A 189 -12.92 17.08 -7.47
CA ASN A 189 -12.62 17.22 -6.04
C ASN A 189 -13.70 16.58 -5.14
N ILE A 190 -14.19 15.39 -5.48
CA ILE A 190 -15.30 14.71 -4.76
C ILE A 190 -14.91 14.49 -3.28
N PHE A 191 -13.61 14.38 -2.98
CA PHE A 191 -13.04 14.29 -1.64
C PHE A 191 -13.15 15.56 -0.78
N VAL A 192 -13.13 16.76 -1.38
CA VAL A 192 -13.08 18.04 -0.64
C VAL A 192 -14.46 18.39 -0.02
N ASP A 193 -15.56 17.98 -0.67
CA ASP A 193 -16.93 18.31 -0.23
C ASP A 193 -17.40 17.57 1.02
N ILE A 194 -16.81 16.41 1.34
CA ILE A 194 -17.23 15.62 2.52
C ILE A 194 -17.00 16.42 3.81
N HIS A 195 -15.97 17.26 3.81
CA HIS A 195 -15.64 18.16 4.93
C HIS A 195 -16.73 19.23 5.16
N GLY A 196 -17.37 19.71 4.09
CA GLY A 196 -18.43 20.72 4.16
C GLY A 196 -19.80 20.16 4.59
N MET A 197 -20.05 18.87 4.40
CA MET A 197 -21.37 18.28 4.62
C MET A 197 -21.67 17.88 6.08
N THR A 198 -20.67 17.46 6.86
CA THR A 198 -20.90 16.91 8.21
C THR A 198 -20.50 17.86 9.34
N GLY A 199 -19.69 18.89 9.05
CA GLY A 199 -19.20 19.85 10.06
C GLY A 199 -18.30 19.24 11.15
N VAL A 200 -18.06 17.93 11.11
CA VAL A 200 -17.27 17.17 12.08
C VAL A 200 -16.35 16.25 11.30
N ASP A 201 -15.07 16.58 11.31
CA ASP A 201 -14.03 15.78 10.65
C ASP A 201 -13.71 14.55 11.51
N THR A 202 -14.22 13.38 11.13
CA THR A 202 -13.67 12.14 11.64
C THR A 202 -12.81 11.51 10.55
N GLN A 203 -11.54 11.26 10.86
CA GLN A 203 -10.61 10.47 10.05
C GLN A 203 -11.26 9.17 9.52
N GLN A 204 -12.17 8.59 10.31
CA GLN A 204 -12.98 7.44 9.95
C GLN A 204 -13.82 7.66 8.68
N GLN A 205 -14.56 8.77 8.56
CA GLN A 205 -15.35 9.07 7.36
C GLN A 205 -14.49 9.21 6.10
N LYS A 206 -13.27 9.73 6.23
CA LYS A 206 -12.31 9.79 5.12
C LYS A 206 -11.86 8.39 4.70
N GLU A 207 -11.57 7.52 5.66
CA GLU A 207 -11.19 6.14 5.40
C GLU A 207 -12.33 5.33 4.77
N ASP A 208 -13.55 5.52 5.26
CA ASP A 208 -14.77 4.89 4.74
C ASP A 208 -15.08 5.35 3.32
N TYR A 209 -14.98 6.65 3.04
CA TYR A 209 -15.09 7.15 1.67
C TYR A 209 -14.01 6.63 0.74
N GLN A 210 -12.74 6.61 1.18
CA GLN A 210 -11.66 6.03 0.37
C GLN A 210 -11.91 4.56 0.06
N LYS A 211 -12.47 3.81 1.01
CA LYS A 211 -12.84 2.40 0.80
C LYS A 211 -14.00 2.27 -0.20
N LEU A 212 -15.08 3.02 -0.03
CA LEU A 212 -16.21 3.04 -0.97
C LEU A 212 -15.76 3.44 -2.38
N LYS A 213 -14.93 4.49 -2.50
CA LYS A 213 -14.38 4.98 -3.77
C LYS A 213 -13.49 3.94 -4.45
N ARG A 214 -12.75 3.12 -3.70
CA ARG A 214 -11.97 2.00 -4.29
C ARG A 214 -12.88 0.97 -4.95
N TYR A 215 -13.95 0.52 -4.27
CA TYR A 215 -14.92 -0.39 -4.87
C TYR A 215 -15.60 0.24 -6.08
N PHE A 216 -16.03 1.50 -5.96
CA PHE A 216 -16.67 2.23 -7.05
C PHE A 216 -15.75 2.31 -8.29
N ASN A 217 -14.48 2.71 -8.10
CA ASN A 217 -13.50 2.78 -9.18
C ASN A 217 -13.20 1.39 -9.79
N PHE A 218 -13.21 0.33 -8.98
CA PHE A 218 -13.04 -1.04 -9.47
C PHE A 218 -14.19 -1.42 -10.41
N TYR A 219 -15.44 -1.26 -9.98
CA TYR A 219 -16.60 -1.57 -10.82
C TYR A 219 -16.69 -0.67 -12.05
N LEU A 220 -16.41 0.63 -11.90
CA LEU A 220 -16.43 1.57 -13.02
C LEU A 220 -15.41 1.18 -14.09
N LYS A 221 -14.18 0.81 -13.68
CA LYS A 221 -13.14 0.29 -14.59
C LYS A 221 -13.54 -1.04 -15.23
N ARG A 222 -14.16 -1.95 -14.47
CA ARG A 222 -14.66 -3.25 -14.99
C ARG A 222 -15.70 -3.03 -16.08
N GLN A 223 -16.67 -2.14 -15.83
CA GLN A 223 -17.71 -1.79 -16.81
C GLN A 223 -17.11 -1.11 -18.04
N LEU A 224 -16.20 -0.15 -17.86
CA LEU A 224 -15.46 0.46 -18.97
C LEU A 224 -14.68 -0.56 -19.79
N ALA A 225 -14.04 -1.54 -19.15
CA ALA A 225 -13.30 -2.60 -19.84
C ALA A 225 -14.24 -3.51 -20.65
N ALA A 226 -15.40 -3.87 -20.10
CA ALA A 226 -16.41 -4.68 -20.78
C ALA A 226 -17.01 -3.96 -22.00
N GLU A 227 -17.26 -2.65 -21.90
CA GLU A 227 -17.70 -1.83 -23.03
C GLU A 227 -16.56 -1.62 -24.05
N ASN A 228 -15.30 -1.61 -23.61
CA ASN A 228 -14.15 -1.34 -24.46
C ASN A 228 -13.81 -2.46 -25.46
N GLU A 229 -14.30 -3.69 -25.28
CA GLU A 229 -14.23 -4.71 -26.35
C GLU A 229 -14.99 -4.27 -27.61
N ASN A 230 -16.03 -3.42 -27.48
CA ASN A 230 -16.74 -2.78 -28.59
C ASN A 230 -16.26 -1.36 -28.96
N PHE A 231 -15.52 -0.66 -28.09
CA PHE A 231 -14.98 0.68 -28.36
C PHE A 231 -13.57 0.68 -28.98
N SER A 232 -13.01 -0.48 -29.28
CA SER A 232 -11.64 -0.65 -29.80
C SER A 232 -11.46 -0.21 -31.28
N VAL A 233 -11.82 1.04 -31.59
CA VAL A 233 -11.34 1.74 -32.80
C VAL A 233 -10.50 2.94 -32.36
N ASN A 234 -9.18 2.73 -32.32
CA ASN A 234 -8.15 3.77 -32.46
C ASN A 234 -8.35 5.07 -31.65
N LEU A 235 -8.29 5.00 -30.31
CA LEU A 235 -7.91 6.16 -29.50
C LEU A 235 -6.39 6.23 -29.32
N GLY A 236 -5.70 6.31 -30.46
CA GLY A 236 -4.40 6.97 -30.53
C GLY A 236 -4.63 8.47 -30.31
N LEU A 237 -4.91 8.87 -29.07
CA LEU A 237 -4.87 10.28 -28.66
C LEU A 237 -3.46 10.78 -28.99
N LYS A 238 -3.32 11.46 -30.13
CA LYS A 238 -2.20 12.36 -30.39
C LYS A 238 -2.24 13.41 -29.29
N ARG A 239 -1.65 13.09 -28.14
CA ARG A 239 -1.37 14.04 -27.07
C ARG A 239 -0.68 15.20 -27.74
N LYS A 240 -1.26 16.40 -27.64
CA LYS A 240 -0.56 17.62 -28.07
C LYS A 240 0.84 17.56 -27.46
N ASN A 241 1.88 17.82 -28.24
CA ASN A 241 3.24 17.96 -27.74
C ASN A 241 3.27 19.14 -26.77
N ILE A 242 2.95 18.88 -25.50
CA ILE A 242 3.17 19.83 -24.42
C ILE A 242 4.69 19.96 -24.31
N PRO A 243 5.24 21.19 -24.39
CA PRO A 243 6.67 21.40 -24.18
C PRO A 243 7.10 20.76 -22.85
N VAL A 244 8.27 20.12 -22.84
CA VAL A 244 8.80 19.44 -21.63
C VAL A 244 8.86 20.39 -20.43
N SER A 245 9.13 21.68 -20.65
CA SER A 245 9.10 22.72 -19.61
C SER A 245 7.72 22.84 -18.95
N ALA A 246 6.66 23.00 -19.74
CA ALA A 246 5.29 23.10 -19.21
C ALA A 246 4.85 21.83 -18.48
N TYR A 247 5.34 20.66 -18.90
CA TYR A 247 5.10 19.42 -18.17
C TYR A 247 5.85 19.41 -16.83
N ILE A 248 7.13 19.80 -16.80
CA ILE A 248 7.92 19.92 -15.57
C ILE A 248 7.22 20.86 -14.59
N ASP A 249 6.81 22.05 -15.02
CA ASP A 249 6.08 23.01 -14.19
C ASP A 249 4.82 22.39 -13.56
N SER A 250 4.06 21.60 -14.34
CA SER A 250 2.84 20.94 -13.85
C SER A 250 3.06 19.87 -12.77
N ILE A 251 4.27 19.30 -12.70
CA ILE A 251 4.65 18.27 -11.71
C ILE A 251 5.60 18.81 -10.63
N SER A 252 5.78 20.12 -10.57
CA SER A 252 6.70 20.80 -9.66
C SER A 252 5.94 21.60 -8.59
N SER A 253 6.58 21.89 -7.46
CA SER A 253 6.08 22.91 -6.53
C SER A 253 6.36 24.32 -7.06
N HIS A 254 5.85 25.35 -6.40
CA HIS A 254 6.06 26.75 -6.78
C HIS A 254 6.64 27.54 -5.60
N ASN A 255 7.75 27.02 -5.05
CA ASN A 255 8.43 27.57 -3.88
C ASN A 255 9.64 28.42 -4.29
N SER A 256 10.04 29.34 -3.40
CA SER A 256 11.24 30.17 -3.55
C SER A 256 12.50 29.47 -3.03
N LEU A 257 13.69 30.01 -3.33
CA LEU A 257 14.95 29.53 -2.73
C LEU A 257 14.95 29.65 -1.20
N ASP A 258 14.40 30.74 -0.65
CA ASP A 258 14.30 30.95 0.80
C ASP A 258 13.50 29.84 1.49
N PHE A 259 12.44 29.36 0.84
CA PHE A 259 11.69 28.20 1.32
C PHE A 259 12.59 26.97 1.44
N PHE A 260 13.40 26.67 0.42
CA PHE A 260 14.30 25.51 0.44
C PHE A 260 15.41 25.63 1.49
N TYR A 261 16.02 26.80 1.64
CA TYR A 261 16.99 27.05 2.71
C TYR A 261 16.35 26.87 4.10
N SER A 262 15.10 27.32 4.27
CA SER A 262 14.37 27.13 5.52
C SER A 262 14.01 25.67 5.77
N LEU A 263 13.51 24.95 4.75
CA LEU A 263 13.12 23.54 4.83
C LEU A 263 14.31 22.65 5.18
N LEU A 264 15.47 22.90 4.59
CA LEU A 264 16.65 22.04 4.66
C LEU A 264 17.66 22.45 5.74
N ARG A 265 17.39 23.53 6.48
CA ARG A 265 18.27 24.06 7.53
C ARG A 265 18.76 23.02 8.54
N ASN A 266 17.95 22.00 8.81
CA ASN A 266 18.24 20.97 9.81
C ASN A 266 18.69 19.61 9.23
N HIS A 267 18.65 19.43 7.91
CA HIS A 267 18.85 18.13 7.28
C HIS A 267 20.17 18.02 6.51
N ASP A 268 20.55 19.06 5.77
CA ASP A 268 21.83 19.19 5.09
C ASP A 268 21.91 20.62 4.51
N GLY A 269 22.55 21.54 5.24
CA GLY A 269 22.58 22.96 4.89
C GLY A 269 23.22 23.23 3.51
N ASP A 270 24.01 22.29 3.01
CA ASP A 270 24.70 22.42 1.73
C ASP A 270 23.92 21.82 0.55
N PHE A 271 22.83 21.08 0.78
CA PHE A 271 22.06 20.43 -0.30
C PHE A 271 21.58 21.43 -1.37
N VAL A 272 21.05 22.59 -0.95
CA VAL A 272 20.60 23.65 -1.86
C VAL A 272 21.79 24.20 -2.67
N ASN A 273 22.88 24.52 -1.99
CA ASN A 273 24.09 25.09 -2.63
C ASN A 273 24.77 24.10 -3.57
N GLU A 274 24.77 22.81 -3.24
CA GLU A 274 25.28 21.75 -4.11
C GLU A 274 24.40 21.54 -5.33
N THR A 275 23.07 21.60 -5.16
CA THR A 275 22.13 21.53 -6.29
C THR A 275 22.35 22.69 -7.25
N ILE A 276 22.47 23.92 -6.73
CA ILE A 276 22.77 25.12 -7.52
C ILE A 276 24.11 24.95 -8.25
N ARG A 277 25.19 24.58 -7.54
CA ARG A 277 26.49 24.36 -8.16
C ARG A 277 26.43 23.29 -9.26
N HIS A 278 25.72 22.18 -9.04
CA HIS A 278 25.61 21.07 -10.00
C HIS A 278 25.03 21.49 -11.35
N PHE A 279 24.01 22.36 -11.34
CA PHE A 279 23.29 22.80 -12.54
C PHE A 279 23.71 24.16 -13.10
N GLU A 280 24.42 25.01 -12.35
CA GLU A 280 24.93 26.29 -12.86
C GLU A 280 26.37 26.19 -13.38
N SER A 281 27.24 25.49 -12.66
CA SER A 281 28.70 25.47 -12.95
C SER A 281 29.31 24.06 -12.96
N GLY A 282 28.52 23.04 -12.62
CA GLY A 282 28.96 21.67 -12.48
C GLY A 282 28.82 20.82 -13.75
N PRO A 283 28.93 19.47 -13.61
CA PRO A 283 28.88 18.53 -14.73
C PRO A 283 27.59 18.56 -15.56
N ARG A 284 26.51 19.12 -15.01
CA ARG A 284 25.18 19.22 -15.65
C ARG A 284 24.75 20.67 -15.88
N ALA A 285 25.70 21.58 -16.07
CA ALA A 285 25.43 22.99 -16.30
C ALA A 285 24.39 23.20 -17.42
N GLY A 286 23.29 23.90 -17.12
CA GLY A 286 22.22 24.22 -18.06
C GLY A 286 21.22 23.10 -18.36
N LEU A 287 21.37 21.91 -17.76
CA LEU A 287 20.40 20.81 -17.95
C LEU A 287 19.05 21.10 -17.27
N PHE A 288 19.10 21.77 -16.12
CA PHE A 288 17.95 22.31 -15.40
C PHE A 288 18.25 23.74 -14.95
N ASP A 289 17.20 24.56 -14.84
CA ASP A 289 17.24 25.71 -13.93
C ASP A 289 17.25 25.19 -12.48
N PRO A 290 18.16 25.64 -11.60
CA PRO A 290 18.28 25.11 -10.25
C PRO A 290 17.00 25.21 -9.41
N LEU A 291 16.27 26.32 -9.51
CA LEU A 291 15.04 26.53 -8.75
C LEU A 291 13.91 25.66 -9.31
N ALA A 292 13.80 25.53 -10.64
CA ALA A 292 12.85 24.61 -11.27
C ALA A 292 13.12 23.16 -10.86
N PHE A 293 14.39 22.74 -10.80
CA PHE A 293 14.75 21.40 -10.32
C PHE A 293 14.43 21.20 -8.84
N LEU A 294 14.75 22.14 -7.96
CA LEU A 294 14.41 22.03 -6.53
C LEU A 294 12.90 21.90 -6.32
N ASN A 295 12.10 22.63 -7.12
CA ASN A 295 10.65 22.52 -7.12
C ASN A 295 10.13 21.17 -7.64
N LEU A 296 10.73 20.64 -8.71
CA LEU A 296 10.46 19.29 -9.19
C LEU A 296 10.80 18.25 -8.12
N TRP A 297 12.04 18.29 -7.62
CA TRP A 297 12.56 17.39 -6.59
C TRP A 297 11.66 17.37 -5.36
N HIS A 298 11.34 18.54 -4.80
CA HIS A 298 10.53 18.63 -3.59
C HIS A 298 9.13 18.05 -3.77
N LYS A 299 8.44 18.36 -4.88
CA LYS A 299 7.12 17.79 -5.15
C LYS A 299 7.16 16.27 -5.25
N GLN A 300 8.16 15.72 -5.93
CA GLN A 300 8.31 14.27 -6.11
C GLN A 300 8.80 13.57 -4.83
N TRP A 301 9.67 14.20 -4.05
CA TRP A 301 10.12 13.73 -2.75
C TRP A 301 8.97 13.72 -1.73
N SER A 302 8.16 14.78 -1.63
CA SER A 302 6.98 14.79 -0.76
C SER A 302 5.96 13.74 -1.16
N TYR A 303 5.76 13.51 -2.47
CA TYR A 303 4.94 12.40 -2.96
C TYR A 303 5.54 11.05 -2.54
N PHE A 304 6.85 10.89 -2.66
CA PHE A 304 7.56 9.68 -2.26
C PHE A 304 7.39 9.37 -0.76
N GLU A 305 7.65 10.34 0.12
CA GLU A 305 7.46 10.19 1.57
C GLU A 305 6.02 9.87 1.95
N SER A 306 5.06 10.56 1.34
CA SER A 306 3.64 10.35 1.64
C SER A 306 3.14 8.96 1.25
N ASN A 307 3.85 8.26 0.35
CA ASN A 307 3.43 6.98 -0.23
C ASN A 307 4.45 5.85 -0.04
N TRP A 308 5.49 6.03 0.79
CA TRP A 308 6.55 5.02 0.98
C TRP A 308 6.09 3.70 1.59
N ASN A 309 4.89 3.66 2.18
CA ASN A 309 4.22 2.46 2.67
C ASN A 309 3.68 1.58 1.52
N ARG A 310 3.78 2.08 0.29
CA ARG A 310 3.54 1.41 -1.00
C ARG A 310 4.83 1.48 -1.83
N PRO A 311 5.89 0.78 -1.37
CA PRO A 311 7.25 0.99 -1.83
C PRO A 311 7.45 0.69 -3.32
N TYR A 312 6.70 -0.26 -3.90
CA TYR A 312 6.78 -0.57 -5.32
C TYR A 312 5.99 0.45 -6.14
N SER A 313 4.73 0.71 -5.78
CA SER A 313 3.86 1.62 -6.55
C SER A 313 4.36 3.06 -6.58
N VAL A 314 4.96 3.53 -5.48
CA VAL A 314 5.51 4.89 -5.41
C VAL A 314 6.66 5.06 -6.41
N VAL A 315 7.57 4.09 -6.50
CA VAL A 315 8.69 4.12 -7.46
C VAL A 315 8.18 3.94 -8.88
N GLN A 316 7.21 3.04 -9.12
CA GLN A 316 6.57 2.89 -10.44
C GLN A 316 5.88 4.17 -10.91
N THR A 317 5.36 4.99 -10.01
CA THR A 317 4.77 6.28 -10.37
C THR A 317 5.86 7.26 -10.79
N LEU A 318 6.99 7.29 -10.08
CA LEU A 318 8.15 8.11 -10.44
C LEU A 318 8.80 7.69 -11.77
N THR A 319 8.89 6.39 -12.06
CA THR A 319 9.44 5.90 -13.34
C THR A 319 8.53 6.23 -14.53
N LYS A 320 7.23 6.45 -14.30
CA LYS A 320 6.24 6.86 -15.32
C LYS A 320 6.21 8.36 -15.61
N LEU A 321 6.96 9.18 -14.88
CA LEU A 321 7.10 10.61 -15.19
C LEU A 321 7.55 10.80 -16.65
N ARG A 322 7.05 11.83 -17.35
CA ARG A 322 7.45 12.13 -18.74
C ARG A 322 8.77 12.92 -18.81
N LEU A 323 9.74 12.47 -18.04
CA LEU A 323 11.13 12.90 -18.09
C LEU A 323 11.91 11.89 -18.93
N ASP A 324 12.95 12.35 -19.62
CA ASP A 324 13.92 11.43 -20.22
C ASP A 324 14.66 10.63 -19.13
N GLN A 325 15.35 9.55 -19.53
CA GLN A 325 16.00 8.65 -18.58
C GLN A 325 17.08 9.35 -17.74
N GLU A 326 17.80 10.30 -18.33
CA GLU A 326 18.85 11.06 -17.65
C GLU A 326 18.26 11.96 -16.56
N LYS A 327 17.20 12.71 -16.85
CA LYS A 327 16.50 13.54 -15.88
C LYS A 327 15.88 12.73 -14.75
N LYS A 328 15.34 11.53 -15.03
CA LYS A 328 14.87 10.60 -13.99
C LYS A 328 16.01 10.13 -13.10
N HIS A 329 17.11 9.70 -13.70
CA HIS A 329 18.30 9.27 -12.98
C HIS A 329 18.81 10.36 -12.03
N ILE A 330 18.89 11.61 -12.50
CA ILE A 330 19.29 12.75 -11.67
C ILE A 330 18.28 12.95 -10.52
N LEU A 331 16.98 13.02 -10.82
CA LEU A 331 15.94 13.18 -9.80
C LEU A 331 16.01 12.10 -8.71
N PHE A 332 16.15 10.83 -9.11
CA PHE A 332 16.22 9.70 -8.18
C PHE A 332 17.49 9.78 -7.34
N GLY A 333 18.62 10.15 -7.94
CA GLY A 333 19.87 10.36 -7.24
C GLY A 333 19.81 11.45 -6.17
N PHE A 334 19.15 12.58 -6.45
CA PHE A 334 18.94 13.64 -5.44
C PHE A 334 17.99 13.22 -4.32
N ILE A 335 16.95 12.42 -4.60
CA ILE A 335 16.11 11.83 -3.55
C ILE A 335 16.95 10.88 -2.68
N LEU A 336 17.77 10.01 -3.28
CA LEU A 336 18.65 9.11 -2.53
C LEU A 336 19.67 9.87 -1.70
N LYS A 337 20.29 10.92 -2.27
CA LYS A 337 21.24 11.81 -1.58
C LYS A 337 20.63 12.43 -0.33
N PHE A 338 19.38 12.88 -0.40
CA PHE A 338 18.67 13.42 0.76
C PHE A 338 18.56 12.41 1.92
N TYR A 339 18.54 11.11 1.62
CA TYR A 339 18.63 10.01 2.60
C TYR A 339 20.06 9.48 2.80
N GLY A 340 21.07 10.34 2.57
CA GLY A 340 22.47 10.02 2.78
C GLY A 340 23.14 9.32 1.61
N GLY A 341 22.51 9.21 0.44
CA GLY A 341 23.10 8.60 -0.76
C GLY A 341 22.98 7.09 -0.81
N TYR A 342 23.69 6.46 -1.74
CA TYR A 342 23.68 5.01 -1.96
C TYR A 342 25.05 4.37 -1.69
N PRO A 343 25.16 3.07 -1.35
CA PRO A 343 24.05 2.15 -1.15
C PRO A 343 23.22 2.47 0.09
N ILE A 344 21.93 2.15 0.04
CA ILE A 344 21.03 2.43 1.17
C ILE A 344 21.41 1.56 2.37
N SER A 345 21.97 2.17 3.40
CA SER A 345 22.25 1.54 4.70
C SER A 345 21.62 2.32 5.86
N HIS A 346 21.21 1.63 6.92
CA HIS A 346 20.74 2.24 8.18
C HIS A 346 19.53 3.20 8.08
N ILE A 347 18.49 2.83 7.34
CA ILE A 347 17.25 3.63 7.28
C ILE A 347 16.16 2.96 8.12
N ASN A 348 15.23 3.78 8.65
CA ASN A 348 13.98 3.28 9.21
C ASN A 348 13.36 2.25 8.27
N ALA A 349 13.02 1.10 8.83
CA ALA A 349 12.59 -0.08 8.12
C ALA A 349 11.41 0.26 7.15
N ASN A 350 10.48 1.14 7.56
CA ASN A 350 9.33 1.54 6.73
C ASN A 350 9.67 2.19 5.37
N SER A 351 10.79 2.92 5.27
CA SER A 351 11.18 3.63 4.04
C SER A 351 12.31 2.97 3.28
N ALA A 352 13.02 2.05 3.93
CA ALA A 352 14.14 1.32 3.36
C ALA A 352 13.75 0.61 2.05
N ASN A 353 12.57 -0.02 2.00
CA ASN A 353 12.16 -0.78 0.81
C ASN A 353 11.86 0.12 -0.39
N ALA A 354 11.17 1.25 -0.17
CA ALA A 354 10.91 2.22 -1.24
C ALA A 354 12.24 2.81 -1.77
N LEU A 355 13.17 3.12 -0.86
CA LEU A 355 14.47 3.67 -1.22
C LEU A 355 15.36 2.65 -1.95
N ARG A 356 15.28 1.36 -1.62
CA ARG A 356 15.98 0.31 -2.38
C ARG A 356 15.45 0.13 -3.79
N PHE A 357 14.14 0.24 -3.99
CA PHE A 357 13.58 0.27 -5.35
C PHE A 357 14.05 1.51 -6.12
N LEU A 358 14.06 2.67 -5.47
CA LEU A 358 14.54 3.90 -6.09
C LEU A 358 16.04 3.83 -6.42
N GLU A 359 16.85 3.23 -5.54
CA GLU A 359 18.27 2.93 -5.74
C GLU A 359 18.47 2.03 -6.94
N ARG A 360 17.68 0.96 -7.06
CA ARG A 360 17.73 0.06 -8.21
C ARG A 360 17.43 0.78 -9.51
N GLU A 361 16.37 1.58 -9.55
CA GLU A 361 16.03 2.37 -10.74
C GLU A 361 17.13 3.39 -11.06
N PHE A 362 17.72 4.02 -10.04
CA PHE A 362 18.86 4.92 -10.20
C PHE A 362 20.09 4.21 -10.79
N LEU A 363 20.45 3.04 -10.28
CA LEU A 363 21.59 2.25 -10.73
C LEU A 363 21.39 1.61 -12.11
N SER A 364 20.14 1.42 -12.53
CA SER A 364 19.78 0.88 -13.86
C SER A 364 20.24 1.77 -15.03
N PHE A 365 20.52 3.06 -14.76
CA PHE A 365 21.08 3.95 -15.77
C PHE A 365 22.45 3.43 -16.23
N PRO A 366 22.65 3.14 -17.54
CA PRO A 366 23.77 2.32 -18.00
C PRO A 366 25.14 2.99 -17.88
N GLU A 367 25.17 4.33 -17.90
CA GLU A 367 26.41 5.11 -17.91
C GLU A 367 26.97 5.30 -16.49
N ASN A 368 28.28 5.51 -16.40
CA ASN A 368 28.95 5.93 -15.17
C ASN A 368 28.81 7.45 -15.04
N SER A 369 27.61 7.89 -14.65
CA SER A 369 27.26 9.31 -14.56
C SER A 369 27.97 10.02 -13.41
N PRO A 370 28.16 11.35 -13.47
CA PRO A 370 28.66 12.14 -12.35
C PRO A 370 27.83 11.95 -11.07
N GLU A 371 26.52 11.75 -11.23
CA GLU A 371 25.56 11.52 -10.14
C GLU A 371 25.88 10.26 -9.33
N LYS A 372 26.34 9.19 -9.98
CA LYS A 372 26.78 7.98 -9.28
C LYS A 372 27.93 8.29 -8.32
N HIS A 373 28.96 9.02 -8.78
CA HIS A 373 30.05 9.43 -7.89
C HIS A 373 29.61 10.42 -6.82
N LEU A 374 28.77 11.39 -7.19
CA LEU A 374 28.31 12.46 -6.28
C LEU A 374 27.42 11.94 -5.15
N PHE A 375 26.64 10.89 -5.39
CA PHE A 375 25.67 10.35 -4.43
C PHE A 375 26.14 9.06 -3.75
N LEU A 376 27.37 8.62 -4.03
CA LEU A 376 27.99 7.50 -3.35
C LEU A 376 28.31 7.87 -1.90
N ARG A 377 27.92 7.01 -0.96
CA ARG A 377 28.18 7.23 0.47
C ARG A 377 29.69 7.28 0.74
N PRO A 378 30.16 8.26 1.54
CA PRO A 378 31.56 8.31 1.95
C PRO A 378 32.01 6.97 2.57
N GLY A 379 33.11 6.42 2.05
CA GLY A 379 33.67 5.15 2.53
C GLY A 379 33.06 3.89 1.91
N THR A 380 32.12 4.01 0.97
CA THR A 380 31.67 2.87 0.16
C THR A 380 32.41 2.84 -1.17
N MET A 381 32.95 1.67 -1.54
CA MET A 381 33.47 1.45 -2.88
C MET A 381 32.28 1.34 -3.85
N PRO A 382 32.38 1.84 -5.10
CA PRO A 382 31.39 1.57 -6.12
C PRO A 382 31.21 0.05 -6.23
N ALA A 383 29.98 -0.45 -6.09
CA ALA A 383 29.71 -1.86 -6.34
C ALA A 383 30.17 -2.20 -7.76
N ASP A 384 31.16 -3.10 -7.88
CA ASP A 384 31.55 -3.64 -9.17
C ASP A 384 30.30 -4.17 -9.88
N LYS A 385 30.19 -3.88 -11.18
CA LYS A 385 29.05 -4.29 -12.02
C LYS A 385 28.71 -5.74 -11.72
N ILE A 386 27.49 -5.98 -11.22
CA ILE A 386 26.92 -7.32 -11.18
C ILE A 386 26.83 -7.78 -12.64
N ILE A 387 27.74 -8.65 -13.04
CA ILE A 387 27.74 -9.27 -14.35
C ILE A 387 26.57 -10.24 -14.34
N LEU A 388 25.47 -9.86 -15.00
CA LEU A 388 24.32 -10.74 -15.22
C LEU A 388 24.76 -11.84 -16.19
N GLU A 389 24.73 -13.09 -15.75
CA GLU A 389 24.92 -14.22 -16.66
C GLU A 389 23.80 -14.24 -17.72
N PRO A 390 24.11 -14.63 -18.98
CA PRO A 390 23.13 -14.68 -20.05
C PRO A 390 22.01 -15.68 -19.69
N SER A 391 20.76 -15.24 -19.76
CA SER A 391 19.59 -16.06 -19.41
C SER A 391 19.54 -17.36 -20.24
N PRO A 392 19.31 -18.52 -19.61
CA PRO A 392 19.00 -19.75 -20.34
C PRO A 392 17.70 -19.60 -21.14
N LYS A 393 17.57 -20.36 -22.24
CA LYS A 393 16.42 -20.30 -23.14
C LYS A 393 15.11 -20.61 -22.39
N ASN A 394 14.19 -19.65 -22.48
CA ASN A 394 12.99 -19.47 -21.66
C ASN A 394 11.99 -20.64 -21.73
N PHE A 395 11.62 -21.19 -20.58
CA PHE A 395 10.25 -21.62 -20.32
C PHE A 395 9.48 -20.38 -19.83
N ILE A 396 8.52 -19.89 -20.61
CA ILE A 396 7.63 -18.80 -20.21
C ILE A 396 6.36 -19.43 -19.70
N TYR A 397 6.14 -19.36 -18.39
CA TYR A 397 4.87 -19.73 -17.80
C TYR A 397 3.95 -18.52 -17.76
N ASN A 398 2.66 -18.70 -18.04
CA ASN A 398 1.69 -17.63 -17.94
C ASN A 398 1.16 -17.56 -16.50
N ASP A 399 1.13 -16.37 -15.90
CA ASP A 399 0.63 -16.18 -14.54
C ASP A 399 -0.82 -16.69 -14.38
N SER A 400 -1.58 -16.80 -15.48
CA SER A 400 -2.91 -17.42 -15.51
C SER A 400 -2.95 -18.83 -14.92
N ASP A 401 -1.90 -19.60 -15.16
CA ASP A 401 -1.92 -21.04 -14.91
C ASP A 401 -1.67 -21.38 -13.43
N ILE A 402 -1.12 -20.42 -12.66
CA ILE A 402 -0.99 -20.52 -11.19
C ILE A 402 -1.96 -19.61 -10.44
N CYS A 403 -2.73 -18.77 -11.13
CA CYS A 403 -3.58 -17.75 -10.49
C CYS A 403 -4.59 -18.34 -9.50
N SER A 404 -5.14 -19.53 -9.79
CA SER A 404 -6.09 -20.22 -8.90
C SER A 404 -5.45 -20.81 -7.63
N LEU A 405 -4.12 -20.93 -7.60
CA LEU A 405 -3.32 -21.44 -6.47
C LEU A 405 -2.62 -20.31 -5.70
N SER A 406 -2.82 -19.08 -6.12
CA SER A 406 -2.02 -17.93 -5.73
C SER A 406 -2.87 -16.93 -4.97
N ALA A 407 -2.26 -16.22 -4.04
CA ALA A 407 -2.91 -15.11 -3.36
C ALA A 407 -3.17 -13.93 -4.34
N PRO A 408 -4.20 -13.11 -4.14
CA PRO A 408 -4.47 -11.94 -4.98
C PRO A 408 -3.76 -10.67 -4.46
N ASN A 409 -2.52 -10.78 -3.97
CA ASN A 409 -1.79 -9.63 -3.43
C ASN A 409 -1.02 -8.90 -4.54
N ASP A 410 -0.69 -7.63 -4.31
CA ASP A 410 0.22 -6.83 -5.14
C ASP A 410 1.64 -6.79 -4.53
N LEU A 411 2.61 -6.19 -5.24
CA LEU A 411 3.98 -6.09 -4.73
C LEU A 411 4.08 -5.19 -3.49
N ASP A 412 3.21 -4.17 -3.34
CA ASP A 412 3.22 -3.33 -2.15
C ASP A 412 2.89 -4.13 -0.89
N PHE A 413 1.99 -5.12 -0.97
CA PHE A 413 1.71 -6.03 0.13
C PHE A 413 2.98 -6.72 0.63
N TYR A 414 3.81 -7.26 -0.29
CA TYR A 414 5.01 -8.04 0.06
C TYR A 414 6.14 -7.18 0.61
N PHE A 415 6.31 -5.97 0.06
CA PHE A 415 7.36 -5.05 0.49
C PHE A 415 6.95 -4.14 1.65
N ASN A 416 5.72 -4.26 2.15
CA ASN A 416 5.31 -3.59 3.37
C ASN A 416 5.71 -4.41 4.59
N GLU A 417 6.61 -3.87 5.40
CA GLU A 417 7.18 -4.58 6.55
C GLU A 417 6.16 -4.90 7.66
N LYS A 418 5.05 -4.17 7.70
CA LYS A 418 3.94 -4.49 8.61
C LYS A 418 3.28 -5.82 8.25
N ASN A 419 3.34 -6.22 6.97
CA ASN A 419 2.82 -7.49 6.48
C ASN A 419 3.90 -8.57 6.53
N ILE A 420 5.13 -8.26 6.09
CA ILE A 420 6.26 -9.19 6.02
C ILE A 420 7.50 -8.58 6.67
N GLY A 421 7.83 -9.04 7.88
CA GLY A 421 8.95 -8.48 8.65
C GLY A 421 10.35 -8.80 8.10
N ASN A 422 10.48 -9.69 7.12
CA ASN A 422 11.76 -10.04 6.49
C ASN A 422 11.83 -9.51 5.04
N SER A 423 11.87 -8.19 4.91
CA SER A 423 11.89 -7.49 3.61
C SER A 423 13.09 -7.87 2.74
N GLU A 424 14.25 -8.13 3.35
CA GLU A 424 15.45 -8.58 2.64
C GLU A 424 15.19 -9.86 1.85
N LEU A 425 14.48 -10.82 2.45
CA LEU A 425 14.18 -12.07 1.77
C LEU A 425 13.16 -11.91 0.63
N VAL A 426 12.25 -10.95 0.77
CA VAL A 426 11.34 -10.56 -0.31
C VAL A 426 12.14 -10.01 -1.49
N PHE A 427 13.10 -9.11 -1.25
CA PHE A 427 14.00 -8.59 -2.30
C PHE A 427 14.81 -9.70 -2.97
N GLN A 428 15.43 -10.58 -2.19
CA GLN A 428 16.20 -11.70 -2.74
C GLN A 428 15.32 -12.62 -3.60
N THR A 429 14.09 -12.89 -3.16
CA THR A 429 13.11 -13.68 -3.94
C THR A 429 12.73 -12.95 -5.22
N TYR A 430 12.43 -11.65 -5.13
CA TYR A 430 12.08 -10.83 -6.29
C TYR A 430 13.23 -10.80 -7.32
N ASP A 431 14.45 -10.53 -6.87
CA ASP A 431 15.64 -10.44 -7.73
C ASP A 431 16.00 -11.76 -8.40
N TYR A 432 15.77 -12.88 -7.71
CA TYR A 432 15.99 -14.21 -8.24
C TYR A 432 15.17 -14.48 -9.51
N PHE A 433 13.92 -14.01 -9.56
CA PHE A 433 13.04 -14.17 -10.71
C PHE A 433 13.05 -13.00 -11.70
N GLU A 434 13.41 -11.79 -11.26
CA GLU A 434 13.45 -10.61 -12.14
C GLU A 434 14.74 -10.55 -12.97
N SER A 435 15.87 -10.87 -12.33
CA SER A 435 17.21 -10.71 -12.91
C SER A 435 18.14 -11.91 -12.68
N GLY A 436 17.76 -12.84 -11.81
CA GLY A 436 18.60 -13.97 -11.40
C GLY A 436 18.54 -15.19 -12.33
N PRO A 437 19.04 -16.34 -11.84
CA PRO A 437 19.17 -17.58 -12.61
C PRO A 437 17.85 -18.13 -13.19
N ARG A 438 16.71 -17.75 -12.60
CA ARG A 438 15.36 -18.18 -13.02
C ARG A 438 14.54 -17.07 -13.64
N LYS A 439 15.20 -16.08 -14.24
CA LYS A 439 14.51 -15.03 -14.99
C LYS A 439 13.58 -15.64 -16.03
N GLY A 440 12.30 -15.27 -15.96
CA GLY A 440 11.27 -15.72 -16.90
C GLY A 440 10.56 -17.03 -16.53
N THR A 441 11.04 -17.79 -15.55
CA THR A 441 10.36 -19.02 -15.08
C THR A 441 9.04 -18.69 -14.39
N PHE A 442 9.03 -17.65 -13.56
CA PHE A 442 7.86 -17.03 -12.96
C PHE A 442 7.97 -15.51 -13.09
N SER A 443 6.84 -14.80 -13.14
CA SER A 443 6.89 -13.38 -12.76
C SER A 443 7.19 -13.28 -11.25
N PRO A 444 7.97 -12.29 -10.79
CA PRO A 444 8.26 -12.15 -9.35
C PRO A 444 7.01 -12.09 -8.48
N LEU A 445 5.98 -11.37 -8.94
CA LEU A 445 4.69 -11.27 -8.24
C LEU A 445 3.93 -12.60 -8.25
N GLY A 446 3.85 -13.26 -9.41
CA GLY A 446 3.19 -14.57 -9.55
C GLY A 446 3.79 -15.59 -8.59
N PHE A 447 5.12 -15.65 -8.49
CA PHE A 447 5.79 -16.54 -7.55
C PHE A 447 5.53 -16.18 -6.07
N LEU A 448 5.65 -14.90 -5.69
CA LEU A 448 5.38 -14.47 -4.31
C LEU A 448 3.94 -14.78 -3.88
N ASN A 449 2.98 -14.62 -4.79
CA ASN A 449 1.57 -14.96 -4.57
C ASN A 449 1.35 -16.47 -4.42
N LEU A 450 1.96 -17.29 -5.28
CA LEU A 450 1.94 -18.75 -5.14
C LEU A 450 2.57 -19.17 -3.81
N PHE A 451 3.80 -18.75 -3.55
CA PHE A 451 4.55 -19.06 -2.33
C PHE A 451 3.76 -18.71 -1.06
N TRP A 452 3.18 -17.51 -1.01
CA TRP A 452 2.43 -17.04 0.15
C TRP A 452 1.21 -17.92 0.44
N GLU A 453 0.45 -18.26 -0.60
CA GLU A 453 -0.75 -19.09 -0.44
C GLU A 453 -0.39 -20.49 0.04
N GLN A 454 0.67 -21.09 -0.52
CA GLN A 454 1.10 -22.44 -0.16
C GLN A 454 1.78 -22.50 1.22
N ASP A 455 2.58 -21.50 1.62
CA ASP A 455 3.13 -21.41 2.99
C ASP A 455 2.01 -21.21 4.02
N ARG A 456 1.02 -20.36 3.71
CA ARG A 456 -0.15 -20.16 4.58
C ARG A 456 -0.96 -21.44 4.74
N TYR A 457 -1.27 -22.11 3.64
CA TYR A 457 -1.95 -23.40 3.65
C TYR A 457 -1.19 -24.42 4.49
N SER A 458 0.13 -24.50 4.29
CA SER A 458 0.98 -25.44 5.01
C SER A 458 0.90 -25.19 6.51
N ARG A 459 1.20 -23.98 6.97
CA ARG A 459 1.17 -23.58 8.39
C ARG A 459 -0.19 -23.84 9.05
N ALA A 460 -1.29 -23.60 8.35
CA ALA A 460 -2.63 -23.84 8.89
C ALA A 460 -2.93 -25.33 9.12
N ASN A 461 -2.21 -26.23 8.44
CA ASN A 461 -2.49 -27.65 8.44
C ASN A 461 -1.39 -28.52 9.10
N LEU A 462 -0.27 -27.96 9.60
CA LEU A 462 0.85 -28.77 10.10
C LEU A 462 0.51 -29.66 11.29
N TYR A 463 -0.32 -29.19 12.23
CA TYR A 463 -0.60 -29.88 13.48
C TYR A 463 -1.21 -31.27 13.27
N GLY A 464 -0.39 -32.31 13.46
CA GLY A 464 -0.76 -33.72 13.25
C GLY A 464 -1.02 -34.14 11.80
N LYS A 465 -0.71 -33.31 10.80
CA LYS A 465 -0.98 -33.64 9.37
C LYS A 465 0.19 -33.35 8.43
N ALA A 466 1.43 -33.28 8.93
CA ALA A 466 2.62 -33.00 8.13
C ALA A 466 2.70 -33.77 6.80
N ILE A 467 2.45 -35.09 6.82
CA ILE A 467 2.48 -35.94 5.62
C ILE A 467 1.36 -35.54 4.64
N SER A 468 0.11 -35.44 5.11
CA SER A 468 -1.01 -35.06 4.25
C SER A 468 -0.84 -33.66 3.65
N THR A 469 -0.27 -32.71 4.40
CA THR A 469 0.06 -31.38 3.90
C THR A 469 1.08 -31.46 2.76
N LEU A 470 2.13 -32.28 2.89
CA LEU A 470 3.11 -32.48 1.83
C LEU A 470 2.51 -33.13 0.59
N GLU A 471 1.60 -34.10 0.73
CA GLU A 471 0.89 -34.71 -0.41
C GLU A 471 0.02 -33.70 -1.17
N VAL A 472 -0.59 -32.75 -0.46
CA VAL A 472 -1.32 -31.66 -1.11
C VAL A 472 -0.38 -30.77 -1.92
N LEU A 473 0.79 -30.42 -1.39
CA LEU A 473 1.79 -29.67 -2.14
C LEU A 473 2.34 -30.44 -3.35
N ARG A 474 2.47 -31.77 -3.26
CA ARG A 474 2.86 -32.62 -4.39
C ARG A 474 1.77 -32.72 -5.46
N SER A 475 0.49 -32.59 -5.09
CA SER A 475 -0.63 -32.69 -6.03
C SER A 475 -1.00 -31.36 -6.71
N LEU A 476 -0.32 -30.26 -6.36
CA LEU A 476 -0.44 -29.00 -7.10
C LEU A 476 -0.13 -29.23 -8.59
N PRO A 477 -0.85 -28.56 -9.52
CA PRO A 477 -0.61 -28.66 -10.96
C PRO A 477 0.65 -27.87 -11.38
N LEU A 478 1.77 -28.17 -10.73
CA LEU A 478 3.11 -27.68 -11.00
C LEU A 478 3.95 -28.83 -11.55
N ASN A 479 4.77 -28.55 -12.55
CA ASN A 479 5.76 -29.51 -13.01
C ASN A 479 6.84 -29.75 -11.93
N GLU A 480 7.69 -30.77 -12.12
CA GLU A 480 8.68 -31.17 -11.12
C GLU A 480 9.66 -30.05 -10.77
N GLU A 481 10.11 -29.27 -11.76
CA GLU A 481 11.03 -28.15 -11.57
C GLU A 481 10.38 -26.99 -10.80
N GLN A 482 9.15 -26.62 -11.13
CA GLN A 482 8.39 -25.59 -10.42
C GLN A 482 8.13 -25.96 -8.97
N ARG A 483 7.80 -27.24 -8.74
CA ARG A 483 7.62 -27.78 -7.39
C ARG A 483 8.92 -27.76 -6.60
N HIS A 484 10.03 -28.15 -7.22
CA HIS A 484 11.37 -28.04 -6.66
C HIS A 484 11.71 -26.61 -6.26
N ILE A 485 11.45 -25.63 -7.13
CA ILE A 485 11.61 -24.19 -6.83
C ILE A 485 10.74 -23.79 -5.62
N LEU A 486 9.44 -24.11 -5.63
CA LEU A 486 8.54 -23.78 -4.53
C LEU A 486 9.05 -24.37 -3.20
N PHE A 487 9.46 -25.64 -3.19
CA PHE A 487 9.94 -26.32 -1.98
C PHE A 487 11.24 -25.70 -1.47
N GLY A 488 12.18 -25.38 -2.37
CA GLY A 488 13.41 -24.67 -2.02
C GLY A 488 13.12 -23.33 -1.35
N PHE A 489 12.22 -22.52 -1.90
CA PHE A 489 11.87 -21.22 -1.31
C PHE A 489 11.11 -21.35 0.02
N MET A 490 10.25 -22.35 0.18
CA MET A 490 9.65 -22.68 1.48
C MET A 490 10.70 -22.99 2.54
N LEU A 491 11.76 -23.71 2.20
CA LEU A 491 12.89 -23.94 3.10
C LEU A 491 13.67 -22.65 3.36
N LYS A 492 13.97 -21.87 2.32
CA LYS A 492 14.73 -20.61 2.42
C LYS A 492 14.04 -19.60 3.34
N TRP A 493 12.71 -19.48 3.27
CA TRP A 493 11.91 -18.64 4.14
C TRP A 493 11.82 -19.11 5.60
N LYS A 494 12.30 -20.33 5.89
CA LYS A 494 12.53 -20.84 7.25
C LYS A 494 14.02 -20.87 7.63
N GLY A 495 14.85 -20.10 6.94
CA GLY A 495 16.27 -19.97 7.21
C GLY A 495 17.17 -20.87 6.36
N GLY A 496 16.61 -21.56 5.35
CA GLY A 496 17.34 -22.42 4.45
C GLY A 496 17.61 -23.82 4.99
N TYR A 497 18.19 -24.66 4.14
CA TYR A 497 18.58 -26.02 4.50
C TYR A 497 20.08 -26.09 4.89
N PRO A 498 20.47 -26.96 5.84
CA PRO A 498 19.63 -27.93 6.52
C PRO A 498 18.69 -27.29 7.56
N ILE A 499 17.43 -27.73 7.60
CA ILE A 499 16.42 -27.04 8.42
C ILE A 499 16.68 -27.20 9.93
N GLN A 500 16.54 -26.10 10.67
CA GLN A 500 16.64 -26.06 12.15
C GLN A 500 15.38 -25.41 12.75
N VAL A 501 14.24 -26.10 12.64
CA VAL A 501 12.99 -25.67 13.28
C VAL A 501 12.85 -26.34 14.64
N ARG A 502 12.39 -25.57 15.65
CA ARG A 502 12.26 -26.04 17.03
C ARG A 502 10.96 -26.81 17.29
N ASP A 503 9.86 -26.40 16.67
CA ASP A 503 8.56 -27.06 16.86
C ASP A 503 8.56 -28.44 16.19
N ALA A 504 8.12 -29.48 16.91
CA ALA A 504 8.26 -30.87 16.46
C ALA A 504 7.44 -31.18 15.20
N ASP A 505 6.20 -30.67 15.11
CA ASP A 505 5.32 -30.91 13.95
C ASP A 505 5.83 -30.13 12.73
N GLU A 506 6.23 -28.87 12.92
CA GLU A 506 6.87 -28.10 11.85
C GLU A 506 8.19 -28.74 11.40
N LYS A 507 9.02 -29.19 12.35
CA LYS A 507 10.31 -29.83 12.07
C LYS A 507 10.12 -31.10 11.24
N LEU A 508 9.12 -31.93 11.56
CA LEU A 508 8.80 -33.11 10.76
C LEU A 508 8.42 -32.73 9.34
N PHE A 509 7.48 -31.79 9.16
CA PHE A 509 7.06 -31.33 7.84
C PHE A 509 8.23 -30.78 7.01
N TYR A 510 9.01 -29.85 7.56
CA TYR A 510 10.12 -29.25 6.83
C TYR A 510 11.27 -30.24 6.58
N LYS A 511 11.45 -31.28 7.41
CA LYS A 511 12.42 -32.35 7.13
C LYS A 511 11.96 -33.23 5.97
N LEU A 512 10.68 -33.53 5.86
CA LEU A 512 10.13 -34.22 4.70
C LEU A 512 10.24 -33.36 3.44
N LEU A 513 9.91 -32.07 3.54
CA LEU A 513 10.06 -31.11 2.44
C LEU A 513 11.53 -30.94 2.00
N GLU A 514 12.47 -30.87 2.96
CA GLU A 514 13.93 -30.84 2.73
C GLU A 514 14.38 -32.08 1.96
N LYS A 515 13.92 -33.27 2.36
CA LYS A 515 14.22 -34.52 1.66
C LYS A 515 13.75 -34.46 0.20
N GLU A 516 12.49 -34.09 -0.05
CA GLU A 516 11.93 -33.96 -1.40
C GLU A 516 12.71 -32.99 -2.27
N PHE A 517 13.11 -31.84 -1.71
CA PHE A 517 13.91 -30.84 -2.38
C PHE A 517 15.33 -31.33 -2.73
N LEU A 518 15.95 -32.11 -1.83
CA LEU A 518 17.30 -32.65 -2.06
C LEU A 518 17.30 -33.85 -3.01
N ASP A 519 16.23 -34.64 -3.03
CA ASP A 519 16.04 -35.80 -3.90
C ASP A 519 15.87 -35.40 -5.39
N PHE A 520 15.65 -34.12 -5.70
CA PHE A 520 15.68 -33.61 -7.07
C PHE A 520 17.07 -33.88 -7.69
N PRO A 521 17.20 -34.62 -8.82
CA PRO A 521 18.47 -35.23 -9.19
C PRO A 521 19.52 -34.23 -9.71
N GLN A 522 19.10 -33.09 -10.26
CA GLN A 522 20.01 -32.08 -10.78
C GLN A 522 20.60 -31.20 -9.65
N GLN A 523 21.85 -30.76 -9.83
CA GLN A 523 22.35 -29.59 -9.11
C GLN A 523 21.72 -28.36 -9.75
N THR A 524 20.96 -27.61 -8.95
CA THR A 524 20.15 -26.49 -9.42
C THR A 524 20.54 -25.21 -8.70
N PRO A 525 20.35 -24.02 -9.29
CA PRO A 525 20.62 -22.76 -8.61
C PRO A 525 19.82 -22.59 -7.32
N GLU A 526 18.65 -23.23 -7.21
CA GLU A 526 17.85 -23.26 -5.99
C GLU A 526 18.57 -23.93 -4.82
N LYS A 527 19.32 -25.02 -5.07
CA LYS A 527 20.09 -25.69 -4.01
C LYS A 527 21.12 -24.71 -3.43
N ASP A 528 21.86 -24.04 -4.29
CA ASP A 528 22.84 -23.05 -3.84
C ASP A 528 22.15 -21.88 -3.12
N PHE A 529 21.10 -21.29 -3.72
CA PHE A 529 20.34 -20.14 -3.18
C PHE A 529 19.65 -20.42 -1.84
N CYS A 530 19.02 -21.60 -1.71
CA CYS A 530 18.21 -21.98 -0.57
C CYS A 530 19.02 -22.56 0.60
N SER A 531 20.34 -22.75 0.42
CA SER A 531 21.23 -23.18 1.49
C SER A 531 21.36 -22.13 2.59
N LYS A 532 21.74 -22.57 3.79
CA LYS A 532 22.06 -21.69 4.92
C LYS A 532 23.29 -20.83 4.70
N ASP A 533 24.24 -21.34 3.92
CA ASP A 533 25.51 -20.66 3.65
C ASP A 533 25.34 -19.53 2.61
N TYR A 534 24.22 -19.56 1.88
CA TYR A 534 23.84 -18.52 0.94
C TYR A 534 23.47 -17.22 1.65
N GLY A 535 24.41 -16.27 1.63
CA GLY A 535 24.37 -15.02 2.38
C GLY A 535 25.69 -14.76 3.11
N TYR A 536 26.22 -15.79 3.78
CA TYR A 536 27.51 -15.69 4.47
C TYR A 536 28.67 -15.56 3.46
N GLN A 537 28.62 -16.35 2.39
CA GLN A 537 29.63 -16.31 1.33
C GLN A 537 29.54 -15.08 0.42
N SER A 538 28.32 -14.59 0.14
CA SER A 538 28.11 -13.38 -0.66
C SER A 538 28.52 -12.11 0.10
N GLN A 539 28.36 -12.09 1.43
CA GLN A 539 28.89 -11.02 2.28
C GLN A 539 30.41 -11.13 2.49
N GLN A 540 30.97 -12.34 2.58
CA GLN A 540 32.42 -12.54 2.70
C GLN A 540 33.20 -12.24 1.42
N LYS A 541 32.61 -12.39 0.22
CA LYS A 541 33.28 -11.93 -1.03
C LYS A 541 33.53 -10.42 -1.06
N VAL A 542 32.92 -9.64 -0.17
CA VAL A 542 33.11 -8.18 -0.03
C VAL A 542 34.05 -7.82 1.13
N GLN A 543 34.50 -8.79 1.94
CA GLN A 543 35.42 -8.54 3.07
C GLN A 543 36.68 -9.41 2.97
N PHE A 544 37.84 -8.75 3.06
CA PHE A 544 39.16 -9.38 3.00
C PHE A 544 39.32 -10.52 4.01
N PRO A 545 40.15 -11.55 3.70
CA PRO A 545 40.32 -12.72 4.54
C PRO A 545 40.89 -12.34 5.91
N VAL A 546 40.11 -12.59 6.96
CA VAL A 546 40.60 -12.61 8.35
C VAL A 546 41.05 -14.05 8.67
N PRO A 547 42.21 -14.25 9.33
CA PRO A 547 42.71 -15.59 9.65
C PRO A 547 41.68 -16.40 10.45
N THR A 548 41.38 -17.59 9.96
CA THR A 548 40.46 -18.55 10.58
C THR A 548 40.99 -19.00 11.94
N VAL A 549 40.22 -18.73 13.00
CA VAL A 549 40.34 -19.38 14.31
C VAL A 549 39.49 -20.65 14.28
N ASP A 550 40.11 -21.79 14.59
CA ASP A 550 39.48 -23.11 14.60
C ASP A 550 38.22 -23.15 15.48
N LYS A 551 37.07 -23.42 14.86
CA LYS A 551 35.82 -23.68 15.58
C LYS A 551 35.76 -25.15 16.04
N PRO A 552 35.26 -25.42 17.25
CA PRO A 552 35.10 -26.78 17.75
C PRO A 552 34.01 -27.55 16.99
N LYS A 553 34.22 -28.87 16.85
CA LYS A 553 33.35 -29.82 16.13
C LYS A 553 31.93 -29.84 16.70
N GLU A 554 30.94 -29.60 15.82
CA GLU A 554 29.52 -29.82 16.10
C GLU A 554 29.19 -31.30 16.28
N VAL A 555 28.37 -31.61 17.30
CA VAL A 555 27.85 -32.94 17.60
C VAL A 555 26.66 -33.23 16.68
N GLN A 556 26.75 -34.29 15.89
CA GLN A 556 25.66 -34.74 15.01
C GLN A 556 24.54 -35.42 15.81
N PHE A 557 23.30 -34.98 15.58
CA PHE A 557 22.09 -35.57 16.15
C PHE A 557 21.56 -36.69 15.26
N ILE A 558 21.44 -37.91 15.81
CA ILE A 558 20.88 -39.09 15.13
C ILE A 558 19.40 -39.21 15.53
N MET A 559 18.49 -39.17 14.56
CA MET A 559 17.07 -39.45 14.78
C MET A 559 16.81 -40.97 14.89
N PRO A 560 15.92 -41.43 15.78
CA PRO A 560 15.48 -42.82 15.80
C PRO A 560 14.55 -43.14 14.61
N GLU A 561 14.75 -44.32 14.02
CA GLU A 561 14.19 -44.75 12.73
C GLU A 561 12.67 -45.06 12.71
N ASP A 562 11.94 -44.99 13.82
CA ASP A 562 10.56 -45.51 13.85
C ASP A 562 9.56 -44.58 14.58
N LEU A 563 9.06 -43.58 13.85
CA LEU A 563 8.02 -42.64 14.30
C LEU A 563 6.59 -43.23 14.25
N THR A 564 6.41 -44.43 13.73
CA THR A 564 5.09 -45.04 13.45
C THR A 564 4.38 -45.58 14.69
N THR A 565 5.05 -45.69 15.83
CA THR A 565 4.50 -46.28 17.07
C THR A 565 3.71 -45.30 17.96
N LEU A 566 3.73 -43.99 17.68
CA LEU A 566 3.04 -42.97 18.50
C LEU A 566 1.51 -42.89 18.28
N ALA A 567 0.94 -43.60 17.30
CA ALA A 567 -0.45 -43.46 16.88
C ALA A 567 -1.50 -44.27 17.69
N LYS A 568 -1.12 -44.99 18.76
CA LYS A 568 -2.02 -45.93 19.49
C LYS A 568 -2.34 -45.59 20.96
N ILE A 569 -1.96 -44.41 21.46
CA ILE A 569 -2.15 -44.03 22.88
C ILE A 569 -3.41 -43.15 23.05
N PRO A 570 -4.22 -43.32 24.14
CA PRO A 570 -5.45 -42.57 24.36
C PRO A 570 -5.28 -41.03 24.38
N LYS A 571 -6.28 -40.34 23.81
CA LYS A 571 -6.26 -38.90 23.40
C LYS A 571 -5.81 -37.90 24.47
N ASN A 572 -6.13 -38.13 25.74
CA ASN A 572 -5.76 -37.22 26.85
C ASN A 572 -4.35 -37.48 27.41
N GLU A 573 -3.85 -38.72 27.28
CA GLU A 573 -2.50 -39.07 27.72
C GLU A 573 -1.44 -38.51 26.76
N ASN A 574 -1.80 -38.39 25.49
CA ASN A 574 -0.96 -37.77 24.47
C ASN A 574 -0.70 -36.29 24.76
N GLN A 575 -1.68 -35.52 25.23
CA GLN A 575 -1.47 -34.07 25.37
C GLN A 575 -0.35 -33.74 26.37
N PHE A 576 -0.33 -34.38 27.55
CA PHE A 576 0.69 -34.11 28.56
C PHE A 576 2.10 -34.49 28.08
N ARG A 577 2.23 -35.68 27.49
CA ARG A 577 3.51 -36.18 26.98
C ARG A 577 4.00 -35.39 25.78
N ASN A 578 3.09 -35.02 24.87
CA ASN A 578 3.41 -34.22 23.69
C ASN A 578 3.87 -32.81 24.08
N GLU A 579 3.24 -32.17 25.06
CA GLU A 579 3.71 -30.88 25.54
C GLU A 579 5.10 -30.99 26.20
N LEU A 580 5.39 -32.03 26.99
CA LEU A 580 6.75 -32.24 27.50
C LEU A 580 7.77 -32.47 26.37
N TYR A 581 7.42 -33.30 25.38
CA TYR A 581 8.28 -33.58 24.22
C TYR A 581 8.55 -32.31 23.40
N ARG A 582 7.54 -31.45 23.21
CA ARG A 582 7.64 -30.17 22.50
C ARG A 582 8.73 -29.25 23.06
N TYR A 583 9.00 -29.33 24.36
CA TYR A 583 10.03 -28.53 25.03
C TYR A 583 11.30 -29.33 25.36
N ASP A 584 11.60 -30.38 24.59
CA ASP A 584 12.83 -31.17 24.67
C ASP A 584 13.08 -31.84 26.03
N PHE A 585 12.01 -32.33 26.67
CA PHE A 585 12.12 -33.01 27.95
C PHE A 585 13.01 -34.26 27.92
N GLU A 586 12.95 -35.05 26.84
CA GLU A 586 13.79 -36.25 26.71
C GLU A 586 15.26 -35.91 26.51
N GLY A 587 15.58 -34.90 25.69
CA GLY A 587 16.94 -34.40 25.52
C GLY A 587 17.53 -33.89 26.83
N PHE A 588 16.75 -33.11 27.57
CA PHE A 588 17.12 -32.63 28.91
C PHE A 588 17.39 -33.78 29.89
N CYS A 589 16.48 -34.76 29.99
CA CYS A 589 16.67 -35.92 30.87
C CYS A 589 17.93 -36.70 30.50
N LYS A 590 18.18 -36.91 29.21
CA LYS A 590 19.38 -37.60 28.73
C LYS A 590 20.67 -36.86 29.09
N GLU A 591 20.70 -35.54 28.94
CA GLU A 591 21.86 -34.70 29.31
C GLU A 591 22.15 -34.76 30.82
N ARG A 592 21.10 -34.93 31.64
CA ARG A 592 21.19 -35.02 33.10
C ARG A 592 21.30 -36.44 33.64
N GLU A 593 21.45 -37.44 32.76
CA GLU A 593 21.48 -38.86 33.12
C GLU A 593 20.25 -39.33 33.92
N LEU A 594 19.08 -38.75 33.64
CA LEU A 594 17.80 -39.09 34.29
C LEU A 594 16.95 -40.01 33.41
N ASP A 595 16.29 -41.00 34.01
CA ASP A 595 15.31 -41.84 33.32
C ASP A 595 14.02 -41.06 33.02
N SER A 596 13.87 -40.59 31.77
CA SER A 596 12.73 -39.79 31.32
C SER A 596 11.38 -40.49 31.53
N THR A 597 11.33 -41.82 31.47
CA THR A 597 10.10 -42.60 31.63
C THR A 597 9.65 -42.59 33.08
N LYS A 598 10.59 -42.79 34.01
CA LYS A 598 10.28 -42.74 35.45
C LYS A 598 9.92 -41.33 35.91
N ILE A 599 10.63 -40.28 35.44
CA ILE A 599 10.27 -38.89 35.75
C ILE A 599 8.89 -38.54 35.19
N PHE A 600 8.59 -38.95 33.96
CA PHE A 600 7.26 -38.76 33.38
C PHE A 600 6.15 -39.40 34.24
N ASN A 601 6.39 -40.62 34.74
CA ASN A 601 5.45 -41.30 35.64
C ASN A 601 5.26 -40.55 36.96
N LEU A 602 6.32 -39.98 37.54
CA LEU A 602 6.22 -39.14 38.74
C LEU A 602 5.41 -37.87 38.47
N LEU A 603 5.66 -37.20 37.34
CA LEU A 603 4.90 -36.01 36.94
C LEU A 603 3.42 -36.36 36.72
N LYS A 604 3.12 -37.48 36.08
CA LYS A 604 1.75 -37.92 35.77
C LYS A 604 0.96 -38.23 37.04
N THR A 605 1.54 -38.97 37.98
CA THR A 605 0.84 -39.51 39.15
C THR A 605 0.66 -38.54 40.31
N ASN A 606 1.51 -37.51 40.40
CA ASN A 606 1.48 -36.55 41.52
C ASN A 606 0.66 -35.29 41.23
N LYS A 607 0.32 -34.52 42.28
CA LYS A 607 -0.43 -33.25 42.17
C LYS A 607 0.49 -32.09 41.76
N LEU A 608 -0.11 -30.99 41.26
CA LEU A 608 0.60 -29.82 40.74
C LEU A 608 1.75 -29.30 41.64
N PRO A 609 1.59 -29.13 42.97
CA PRO A 609 2.68 -28.64 43.82
C PRO A 609 3.94 -29.52 43.77
N TYR A 610 3.76 -30.84 43.80
CA TYR A 610 4.85 -31.80 43.66
C TYR A 610 5.47 -31.74 42.26
N ARG A 611 4.64 -31.65 41.20
CA ARG A 611 5.16 -31.55 39.81
C ARG A 611 6.07 -30.34 39.64
N ILE A 612 5.69 -29.18 40.18
CA ILE A 612 6.50 -27.97 40.15
C ILE A 612 7.81 -28.16 40.94
N ALA A 613 7.74 -28.75 42.14
CA ALA A 613 8.93 -29.05 42.94
C ALA A 613 9.89 -30.02 42.21
N LEU A 614 9.36 -31.02 41.50
CA LEU A 614 10.13 -31.96 40.70
C LEU A 614 10.85 -31.27 39.54
N LEU A 615 10.13 -30.48 38.73
CA LEU A 615 10.71 -29.74 37.61
C LEU A 615 11.75 -28.71 38.06
N ASP A 616 11.55 -28.09 39.22
CA ASP A 616 12.53 -27.15 39.80
C ASP A 616 13.79 -27.88 40.28
N THR A 617 13.61 -28.96 41.06
CA THR A 617 14.72 -29.71 41.67
C THR A 617 15.63 -30.34 40.61
N MET A 618 15.07 -30.82 39.49
CA MET A 618 15.87 -31.35 38.38
C MET A 618 16.50 -30.27 37.51
N GLY A 619 16.16 -28.98 37.70
CA GLY A 619 16.68 -27.84 36.93
C GLY A 619 15.94 -27.57 35.61
N TYR A 620 14.82 -28.26 35.36
CA TYR A 620 14.08 -28.13 34.10
C TYR A 620 13.38 -26.76 33.97
N LEU A 621 12.97 -26.14 35.07
CA LEU A 621 12.38 -24.79 35.02
C LEU A 621 13.36 -23.75 34.48
N GLU A 622 14.64 -23.83 34.87
CA GLU A 622 15.68 -22.91 34.40
C GLU A 622 16.07 -23.19 32.96
N PHE A 623 16.09 -24.47 32.56
CA PHE A 623 16.21 -24.87 31.16
C PHE A 623 15.09 -24.29 30.30
N LEU A 624 13.82 -24.46 30.70
CA LEU A 624 12.69 -23.88 29.98
C LEU A 624 12.79 -22.36 29.87
N LYS A 625 13.19 -21.70 30.96
CA LYS A 625 13.32 -20.25 31.02
C LYS A 625 14.39 -19.72 30.07
N SER A 626 15.55 -20.38 30.03
CA SER A 626 16.68 -19.98 29.20
C SER A 626 16.46 -20.29 27.72
N GLN A 627 15.94 -21.49 27.40
CA GLN A 627 15.83 -21.96 26.02
C GLN A 627 14.56 -21.48 25.31
N PHE A 628 13.44 -21.39 26.02
CA PHE A 628 12.12 -21.18 25.40
C PHE A 628 11.41 -19.91 25.86
N ALA A 629 11.75 -19.34 27.03
CA ALA A 629 11.06 -18.16 27.57
C ALA A 629 11.81 -16.83 27.36
N ASN A 630 12.94 -16.81 26.65
CA ASN A 630 13.80 -15.63 26.48
C ASN A 630 14.11 -14.94 27.82
N GLN A 631 14.39 -15.73 28.86
CA GLN A 631 14.65 -15.26 30.23
C GLN A 631 13.48 -14.54 30.93
N LYS A 632 12.27 -14.48 30.33
CA LYS A 632 11.09 -13.80 30.89
C LYS A 632 10.21 -14.77 31.69
N SER A 633 10.03 -14.52 32.98
CA SER A 633 9.22 -15.38 33.87
C SER A 633 7.76 -15.54 33.44
N ASN A 634 7.12 -14.48 32.90
CA ASN A 634 5.72 -14.58 32.45
C ASN A 634 5.55 -15.56 31.27
N HIS A 635 6.55 -15.68 30.39
CA HIS A 635 6.50 -16.67 29.32
C HIS A 635 6.69 -18.09 29.85
N LEU A 636 7.57 -18.29 30.84
CA LEU A 636 7.73 -19.58 31.51
C LEU A 636 6.40 -20.08 32.10
N TYR A 637 5.62 -19.20 32.75
CA TYR A 637 4.34 -19.59 33.35
C TYR A 637 3.32 -20.03 32.29
N LYS A 638 3.26 -19.35 31.14
CA LYS A 638 2.39 -19.74 30.01
C LYS A 638 2.79 -21.07 29.36
N ILE A 639 4.10 -21.35 29.28
CA ILE A 639 4.59 -22.66 28.81
C ILE A 639 4.14 -23.76 29.77
N LEU A 640 4.35 -23.56 31.07
CA LEU A 640 3.97 -24.53 32.10
C LEU A 640 2.46 -24.70 32.25
N GLU A 641 1.66 -23.68 31.95
CA GLU A 641 0.18 -23.79 31.92
C GLU A 641 -0.26 -24.83 30.89
N LYS A 642 0.36 -24.83 29.70
CA LYS A 642 0.10 -25.82 28.66
C LYS A 642 0.60 -27.20 29.07
N ILE A 643 1.86 -27.29 29.51
CA ILE A 643 2.46 -28.55 29.94
C ILE A 643 1.62 -29.16 31.07
N LEU A 644 1.39 -28.45 32.17
CA LEU A 644 0.77 -29.02 33.36
C LEU A 644 -0.75 -28.98 33.34
N SER A 645 -1.36 -28.42 32.29
CA SER A 645 -2.81 -28.20 32.15
C SER A 645 -3.41 -27.56 33.41
N ALA A 646 -2.74 -26.50 33.90
CA ALA A 646 -3.07 -25.84 35.16
C ALA A 646 -3.00 -24.32 35.02
N ASN A 647 -3.90 -23.63 35.72
CA ASN A 647 -4.01 -22.18 35.66
C ASN A 647 -2.68 -21.45 35.97
N GLU A 648 -2.33 -20.46 35.14
CA GLU A 648 -1.10 -19.65 35.23
C GLU A 648 -0.82 -19.12 36.66
N ARG A 649 -1.84 -18.64 37.38
CA ARG A 649 -1.68 -18.08 38.74
C ARG A 649 -1.25 -19.15 39.75
N LYS A 650 -1.79 -20.36 39.63
CA LYS A 650 -1.44 -21.50 40.50
C LYS A 650 0.00 -21.97 40.25
N ILE A 651 0.44 -21.96 39.01
CA ILE A 651 1.82 -22.28 38.61
C ILE A 651 2.77 -21.24 39.19
N LYS A 652 2.52 -19.96 38.92
CA LYS A 652 3.33 -18.85 39.44
C LYS A 652 3.45 -18.89 40.96
N GLY A 653 2.33 -19.10 41.66
CA GLY A 653 2.31 -19.21 43.13
C GLY A 653 3.20 -20.34 43.64
N ASN A 654 3.08 -21.55 43.05
CA ASN A 654 3.88 -22.72 43.43
C ASN A 654 5.38 -22.57 43.12
N ILE A 655 5.76 -21.93 42.01
CA ILE A 655 7.16 -21.66 41.70
C ILE A 655 7.75 -20.66 42.71
N LEU A 656 7.03 -19.56 42.98
CA LEU A 656 7.54 -18.51 43.85
C LEU A 656 7.69 -18.96 45.32
N VAL A 657 6.82 -19.81 45.85
CA VAL A 657 6.94 -20.29 47.25
C VAL A 657 8.15 -21.20 47.49
N ILE A 658 8.78 -21.75 46.46
CA ILE A 658 10.03 -22.50 46.59
C ILE A 658 11.15 -21.56 47.11
N ASN A 659 11.16 -20.30 46.67
CA ASN A 659 12.05 -19.29 47.21
C ASN A 659 11.60 -18.90 48.62
N GLN A 660 12.47 -19.12 49.61
CA GLN A 660 12.15 -18.85 51.02
C GLN A 660 11.79 -17.38 51.29
N LYS A 661 12.27 -16.44 50.48
CA LYS A 661 12.01 -15.00 50.65
C LYS A 661 10.70 -14.52 50.01
N SER A 662 9.95 -15.41 49.35
CA SER A 662 8.71 -15.03 48.67
C SER A 662 7.61 -14.61 49.65
N LYS A 663 6.81 -13.62 49.23
CA LYS A 663 5.62 -13.14 49.95
C LYS A 663 4.33 -13.89 49.55
N GLU A 664 4.43 -14.91 48.69
CA GLU A 664 3.28 -15.72 48.29
C GLU A 664 2.72 -16.54 49.45
N ASN A 665 1.41 -16.81 49.40
CA ASN A 665 0.73 -17.54 50.46
C ASN A 665 1.13 -19.02 50.49
N ARG A 666 2.00 -19.39 51.43
CA ARG A 666 2.50 -20.76 51.61
C ARG A 666 1.46 -21.77 52.10
N THR A 667 0.31 -21.32 52.63
CA THR A 667 -0.79 -22.23 52.95
C THR A 667 -1.56 -22.65 51.70
N THR A 668 -1.59 -21.77 50.69
CA THR A 668 -2.26 -22.02 49.40
C THR A 668 -1.35 -22.74 48.41
N TYR A 669 -0.07 -22.36 48.34
CA TYR A 669 0.91 -22.94 47.43
C TYR A 669 1.94 -23.74 48.22
N THR A 670 1.96 -25.05 48.01
CA THR A 670 2.65 -26.00 48.89
C THR A 670 3.84 -26.71 48.23
N ALA A 671 4.32 -26.24 47.08
CA ALA A 671 5.45 -26.88 46.37
C ALA A 671 6.71 -27.02 47.24
N HIS A 672 6.99 -26.02 48.09
CA HIS A 672 8.11 -26.04 49.03
C HIS A 672 8.08 -27.22 50.03
N LEU A 673 6.90 -27.76 50.35
CA LEU A 673 6.75 -28.93 51.24
C LEU A 673 7.11 -30.25 50.57
N HIS A 674 7.27 -30.26 49.24
CA HIS A 674 7.56 -31.46 48.47
C HIS A 674 9.04 -31.60 48.07
N LEU A 675 9.90 -30.61 48.36
CA LEU A 675 11.29 -30.60 47.92
C LEU A 675 12.11 -31.79 48.45
N ASP A 676 11.94 -32.14 49.73
CA ASP A 676 12.71 -33.24 50.33
C ASP A 676 12.27 -34.59 49.77
N LYS A 677 10.95 -34.80 49.61
CA LYS A 677 10.40 -36.01 49.00
C LYS A 677 10.86 -36.16 47.54
N VAL A 678 10.82 -35.08 46.76
CA VAL A 678 11.31 -35.08 45.37
C VAL A 678 12.78 -35.45 45.30
N LYS A 679 13.63 -34.92 46.20
CA LYS A 679 15.05 -35.28 46.26
C LYS A 679 15.26 -36.75 46.61
N GLU A 680 14.41 -37.32 47.45
CA GLU A 680 14.43 -38.76 47.76
C GLU A 680 14.03 -39.59 46.54
N ASP A 681 12.91 -39.24 45.89
CA ASP A 681 12.41 -39.93 44.69
C ASP A 681 13.42 -39.87 43.52
N LEU A 682 14.21 -38.80 43.41
CA LEU A 682 15.27 -38.65 42.40
C LEU A 682 16.54 -39.46 42.68
N LYS A 683 16.83 -39.88 43.92
CA LYS A 683 18.07 -40.62 44.24
C LYS A 683 18.13 -42.04 43.66
N GLY A 684 17.00 -42.57 43.18
CA GLY A 684 16.89 -43.91 42.58
C GLY A 684 16.62 -43.91 41.08
N LEU A 685 16.78 -42.75 40.43
CA LEU A 685 16.51 -42.48 39.03
C LEU A 685 17.76 -41.99 38.32
#